data_AF-A0A9N9TP81-F1
#
_entry.id   AF-A0A9N9TP81-F1
#
_cell.length_a   1.000
_cell.length_b   1.000
_cell.length_c   1.000
_cell.angle_alpha   90.00
_cell.angle_beta   90.00
_cell.angle_gamma   90.00
#
_symmetry.space_group_name_H-M   'P 1'
#
loop_
_entity.id
_entity.type
_entity.pdbx_description
1 polymer ?
#
loop_
_entity_poly.entity_id
_entity_poly.type
_entity_poly.pdbx_seq_one_letter_code
_entity_poly.pdbx_strand_id
1 'polypeptide(L)'
;MAFSQQSLGDILHLNVGGKRFTTSRQTLSLIPDTFFTALLSGRISSLRDEKGAIFIDRDPKFFSIILNYLRTREIDLQGVEIRALRHEAEYYNVAPLVRRLLLCEELAQPTCGDILFYGALSPPCIPAQAFQSTESIPRGTGRLPEGQVELPENSNHPAIARPQGHSRNSSLELRLGVSNSYSRSSQDLRGLPGRGHSRAASLDLRHTRNSSADLNKLIRNDIGLIFGMTSTCWADPLRVQIIKAHHNWIVVSYAHFVVCYRLKDSSGWQLVFTSPYIDNQIERIAVNAKMGASETSKMVAISYGSQVRLWGISDMGQRTNVGTFNLHVRVEYLFFIGSQLVALSPSGKLGVWHAMTQQWQTQDVMPIASFDTAGSILLLGCNNGCIYYIDMQKFPLRMKDNDLLVTELYKDPNGEPVTAISVYLTPKTNICGNWIEIAYGTTSGAVRLIVQHPETVGHGPQLFQTFTVHQSKVVKVTLSEKYLVSVCSEYNHVRSWRVTRFRGMLSTQPGSTPEASFKIVALETIEPSTCVNYGAAVDCGPFGEQDDEQVFVQKVVPDSDQIFVRLASNGKRICVIKSIDGSTVTAFYVHECEGSSRMGSRPRRFIFTGHSNGSIQMWDLTTALELCYDGARSNGGPSTEELLLMLDQCDISNSLNSTPCMSPCPYGAAALRLKSSNVAFLNQQLHADNEKATNSS
;
A
#
# COMPACT_ATOMS: atom_id res chain seq x y z
N MET A 1 -62.76 -35.86 6.19
CA MET A 1 -62.12 -34.87 5.29
C MET A 1 -62.78 -33.53 5.51
N ALA A 2 -62.03 -32.43 5.46
CA ALA A 2 -62.58 -31.07 5.49
C ALA A 2 -61.56 -30.10 4.87
N PHE A 3 -61.45 -30.09 3.54
CA PHE A 3 -60.69 -29.05 2.84
C PHE A 3 -61.48 -27.75 2.91
N SER A 4 -61.09 -26.85 3.83
CA SER A 4 -61.61 -25.50 3.84
C SER A 4 -61.19 -24.79 2.55
N GLN A 5 -62.15 -24.53 1.67
CA GLN A 5 -61.95 -23.89 0.37
C GLN A 5 -61.58 -22.41 0.57
N GLN A 6 -60.30 -22.13 0.85
CA GLN A 6 -59.80 -20.77 1.10
C GLN A 6 -60.06 -19.90 -0.13
N SER A 7 -60.67 -18.73 0.10
CA SER A 7 -61.05 -17.87 -1.01
C SER A 7 -59.83 -17.15 -1.58
N LEU A 8 -59.84 -16.91 -2.89
CA LEU A 8 -58.82 -16.09 -3.55
C LEU A 8 -58.90 -14.60 -3.18
N GLY A 9 -59.86 -14.21 -2.33
CA GLY A 9 -60.10 -12.84 -1.88
C GLY A 9 -59.91 -12.58 -0.38
N ASP A 10 -59.40 -13.55 0.40
CA ASP A 10 -59.24 -13.41 1.86
C ASP A 10 -58.50 -12.11 2.23
N ILE A 11 -59.15 -11.23 3.00
CA ILE A 11 -58.53 -10.05 3.61
C ILE A 11 -57.78 -10.50 4.86
N LEU A 12 -56.55 -10.01 5.01
CA LEU A 12 -55.63 -10.34 6.08
C LEU A 12 -55.25 -9.08 6.87
N HIS A 13 -55.27 -9.20 8.19
CA HIS A 13 -54.77 -8.18 9.11
C HIS A 13 -53.43 -8.61 9.68
N LEU A 14 -52.42 -7.76 9.51
CA LEU A 14 -51.08 -7.91 10.06
C LEU A 14 -50.84 -6.81 11.09
N ASN A 15 -50.03 -7.11 12.10
CA ASN A 15 -49.50 -6.15 13.05
C ASN A 15 -47.97 -6.22 12.98
N VAL A 16 -47.33 -5.20 12.41
CA VAL A 16 -45.88 -5.16 12.19
C VAL A 16 -45.30 -4.10 13.11
N GLY A 17 -44.48 -4.50 14.08
CA GLY A 17 -43.88 -3.60 15.07
C GLY A 17 -44.90 -2.70 15.81
N GLY A 18 -46.12 -3.20 16.05
CA GLY A 18 -47.23 -2.45 16.66
C GLY A 18 -48.15 -1.71 15.68
N LYS A 19 -47.73 -1.47 14.43
CA LYS A 19 -48.57 -0.82 13.41
C LYS A 19 -49.38 -1.84 12.63
N ARG A 20 -50.68 -1.58 12.49
CA ARG A 20 -51.61 -2.47 11.78
C ARG A 20 -51.64 -2.19 10.28
N PHE A 21 -51.66 -3.27 9.50
CA PHE A 21 -51.78 -3.27 8.04
C PHE A 21 -52.89 -4.22 7.62
N THR A 22 -53.58 -3.85 6.54
CA THR A 22 -54.61 -4.70 5.90
C THR A 22 -54.27 -4.90 4.44
N THR A 23 -54.35 -6.13 3.95
CA THR A 23 -54.00 -6.52 2.58
C THR A 23 -54.68 -7.83 2.20
N SER A 24 -54.74 -8.19 0.92
CA SER A 24 -55.27 -9.51 0.51
C SER A 24 -54.22 -10.61 0.62
N ARG A 25 -54.68 -11.86 0.76
CA ARG A 25 -53.87 -13.08 0.58
C ARG A 25 -53.15 -13.08 -0.77
N GLN A 26 -53.81 -12.63 -1.83
CA GLN A 26 -53.25 -12.56 -3.19
C GLN A 26 -52.00 -11.65 -3.28
N THR A 27 -52.02 -10.46 -2.65
CA THR A 27 -50.86 -9.54 -2.62
C THR A 27 -49.64 -10.19 -1.96
N LEU A 28 -49.85 -10.88 -0.84
CA LEU A 28 -48.76 -11.53 -0.09
C LEU A 28 -48.24 -12.80 -0.77
N SER A 29 -49.09 -13.51 -1.51
CA SER A 29 -48.70 -14.68 -2.32
C SER A 29 -48.21 -14.31 -3.74
N LEU A 30 -48.09 -13.02 -4.08
CA LEU A 30 -47.72 -12.56 -5.43
C LEU A 30 -46.23 -12.84 -5.80
N ILE A 31 -45.42 -13.32 -4.86
CA ILE A 31 -44.07 -13.85 -5.12
C ILE A 31 -43.95 -15.19 -4.38
N PRO A 32 -43.58 -16.28 -5.07
CA PRO A 32 -43.34 -17.58 -4.42
C PRO A 32 -42.15 -17.51 -3.45
N ASP A 33 -42.10 -18.45 -2.52
CA ASP A 33 -40.97 -18.72 -1.61
C ASP A 33 -40.52 -17.56 -0.69
N THR A 34 -41.32 -16.49 -0.62
CA THR A 34 -41.21 -15.43 0.38
C THR A 34 -41.56 -15.91 1.79
N PHE A 35 -41.12 -15.16 2.82
CA PHE A 35 -41.60 -15.29 4.20
C PHE A 35 -43.13 -15.38 4.26
N PHE A 36 -43.84 -14.55 3.48
CA PHE A 36 -45.31 -14.51 3.48
C PHE A 36 -45.95 -15.77 2.92
N THR A 37 -45.38 -16.43 1.91
CA THR A 37 -45.91 -17.71 1.42
C THR A 37 -45.67 -18.86 2.41
N ALA A 38 -44.55 -18.85 3.14
CA ALA A 38 -44.30 -19.80 4.21
C ALA A 38 -45.23 -19.56 5.43
N LEU A 39 -45.47 -18.30 5.79
CA LEU A 39 -46.43 -17.87 6.81
C LEU A 39 -47.88 -18.29 6.45
N LEU A 40 -48.32 -18.01 5.23
CA LEU A 40 -49.70 -18.28 4.77
C LEU A 40 -49.98 -19.76 4.46
N SER A 41 -48.95 -20.56 4.25
CA SER A 41 -49.07 -22.03 4.18
C SER A 41 -48.87 -22.72 5.54
N GLY A 42 -48.76 -21.96 6.64
CA GLY A 42 -48.68 -22.50 8.01
C GLY A 42 -47.35 -23.19 8.35
N ARG A 43 -46.31 -23.05 7.52
CA ARG A 43 -44.97 -23.59 7.79
C ARG A 43 -44.25 -22.84 8.91
N ILE A 44 -44.63 -21.58 9.12
CA ILE A 44 -44.11 -20.70 10.17
C ILE A 44 -45.24 -20.44 11.16
N SER A 45 -45.02 -20.77 12.44
CA SER A 45 -45.95 -20.43 13.52
C SER A 45 -46.05 -18.91 13.67
N SER A 46 -47.27 -18.39 13.73
CA SER A 46 -47.55 -16.96 13.85
C SER A 46 -48.18 -16.64 15.20
N LEU A 47 -47.52 -15.75 15.96
CA LEU A 47 -48.17 -15.05 17.06
C LEU A 47 -49.30 -14.17 16.50
N ARG A 48 -50.33 -13.93 17.31
CA ARG A 48 -51.44 -13.04 16.99
C ARG A 48 -51.65 -12.04 18.12
N ASP A 49 -52.04 -10.83 17.77
CA ASP A 49 -52.43 -9.83 18.77
C ASP A 49 -53.85 -10.06 19.30
N GLU A 50 -54.23 -9.28 20.32
CA GLU A 50 -55.52 -9.34 21.03
C GLU A 50 -56.75 -9.27 20.11
N LYS A 51 -56.61 -8.81 18.86
CA LYS A 51 -57.70 -8.68 17.88
C LYS A 51 -57.45 -9.58 16.66
N GLY A 52 -56.65 -10.64 16.83
CA GLY A 52 -56.45 -11.73 15.88
C GLY A 52 -55.52 -11.45 14.71
N ALA A 53 -54.92 -10.25 14.62
CA ALA A 53 -54.00 -9.90 13.53
C ALA A 53 -52.65 -10.64 13.71
N ILE A 54 -52.05 -11.11 12.62
CA ILE A 54 -50.76 -11.83 12.67
C ILE A 54 -49.65 -10.84 13.04
N PHE A 55 -48.92 -11.12 14.12
CA PHE A 55 -47.84 -10.27 14.59
C PHE A 55 -46.51 -10.60 13.89
N ILE A 56 -45.76 -9.56 13.53
CA ILE A 56 -44.44 -9.61 12.90
C ILE A 56 -43.56 -8.56 13.60
N ASP A 57 -42.47 -9.00 14.23
CA ASP A 57 -41.60 -8.12 15.02
C ASP A 57 -40.50 -7.48 14.16
N ARG A 58 -40.88 -6.53 13.30
CA ARG A 58 -40.04 -5.78 12.34
C ARG A 58 -40.48 -4.32 12.21
N ASP A 59 -39.70 -3.48 11.53
CA ASP A 59 -40.03 -2.06 11.34
C ASP A 59 -41.24 -1.86 10.37
N PRO A 60 -42.35 -1.25 10.84
CA PRO A 60 -43.48 -0.93 9.98
C PRO A 60 -43.22 0.12 8.90
N LYS A 61 -42.20 0.97 9.02
CA LYS A 61 -41.82 1.96 7.99
C LYS A 61 -41.39 1.24 6.73
N PHE A 62 -40.35 0.42 6.82
CA PHE A 62 -39.85 -0.37 5.68
C PHE A 62 -40.86 -1.40 5.20
N PHE A 63 -41.59 -2.07 6.11
CA PHE A 63 -42.66 -2.99 5.70
C PHE A 63 -43.74 -2.31 4.84
N SER A 64 -44.07 -1.04 5.08
CA SER A 64 -45.05 -0.32 4.24
C SER A 64 -44.59 -0.15 2.79
N ILE A 65 -43.28 0.01 2.56
CA ILE A 65 -42.67 0.12 1.23
C ILE A 65 -42.67 -1.25 0.55
N ILE A 66 -42.27 -2.31 1.27
CA ILE A 66 -42.28 -3.70 0.77
C ILE A 66 -43.70 -4.15 0.42
N LEU A 67 -44.69 -3.80 1.24
CA LEU A 67 -46.11 -4.09 0.98
C LEU A 67 -46.63 -3.34 -0.25
N ASN A 68 -46.18 -2.11 -0.50
CA ASN A 68 -46.53 -1.38 -1.72
C ASN A 68 -45.86 -1.99 -2.95
N TYR A 69 -44.58 -2.41 -2.87
CA TYR A 69 -43.92 -3.16 -3.93
C TYR A 69 -44.63 -4.48 -4.27
N LEU A 70 -45.17 -5.18 -3.27
CA LEU A 70 -46.01 -6.37 -3.48
C LEU A 70 -47.37 -6.06 -4.13
N ARG A 71 -47.83 -4.81 -4.12
CA ARG A 71 -49.07 -4.35 -4.79
C ARG A 71 -48.82 -3.87 -6.22
N THR A 72 -47.83 -3.01 -6.43
CA THR A 72 -47.64 -2.29 -7.71
C THR A 72 -46.49 -2.83 -8.57
N ARG A 73 -45.54 -3.57 -7.99
CA ARG A 73 -44.21 -3.91 -8.58
C ARG A 73 -43.26 -2.73 -8.78
N GLU A 74 -43.68 -1.54 -8.37
CA GLU A 74 -42.90 -0.30 -8.35
C GLU A 74 -42.33 -0.06 -6.95
N ILE A 75 -41.38 0.84 -6.85
CA ILE A 75 -40.77 1.24 -5.58
C ILE A 75 -40.39 2.71 -5.64
N ASP A 76 -40.76 3.45 -4.61
CA ASP A 76 -40.23 4.77 -4.33
C ASP A 76 -39.08 4.64 -3.33
N LEU A 77 -38.00 5.38 -3.57
CA LEU A 77 -36.79 5.42 -2.77
C LEU A 77 -36.52 6.83 -2.20
N GLN A 78 -37.38 7.82 -2.46
CA GLN A 78 -37.19 9.19 -1.98
C GLN A 78 -37.21 9.24 -0.44
N GLY A 79 -36.09 9.66 0.16
CA GLY A 79 -35.95 9.73 1.62
C GLY A 79 -35.87 8.37 2.33
N VAL A 80 -35.57 7.29 1.59
CA VAL A 80 -35.46 5.93 2.12
C VAL A 80 -34.00 5.47 2.13
N GLU A 81 -33.53 4.95 3.26
CA GLU A 81 -32.23 4.30 3.35
C GLU A 81 -32.28 2.93 2.65
N ILE A 82 -31.57 2.80 1.52
CA ILE A 82 -31.63 1.64 0.63
C ILE A 82 -31.17 0.36 1.34
N ARG A 83 -30.11 0.45 2.16
CA ARG A 83 -29.52 -0.68 2.91
C ARG A 83 -30.47 -1.26 3.96
N ALA A 84 -31.01 -0.42 4.84
CA ALA A 84 -32.03 -0.86 5.80
C ALA A 84 -33.26 -1.47 5.12
N LEU A 85 -33.73 -0.89 4.00
CA LEU A 85 -34.80 -1.50 3.20
C LEU A 85 -34.39 -2.84 2.58
N ARG A 86 -33.13 -3.00 2.16
CA ARG A 86 -32.61 -4.28 1.64
C ARG A 86 -32.57 -5.35 2.72
N HIS A 87 -32.08 -5.04 3.93
CA HIS A 87 -32.07 -6.01 5.04
C HIS A 87 -33.49 -6.48 5.41
N GLU A 88 -34.50 -5.60 5.35
CA GLU A 88 -35.90 -6.01 5.49
C GLU A 88 -36.39 -6.86 4.30
N ALA A 89 -36.07 -6.48 3.06
CA ALA A 89 -36.42 -7.27 1.88
C ALA A 89 -35.77 -8.67 1.88
N GLU A 90 -34.56 -8.81 2.45
CA GLU A 90 -33.87 -10.07 2.71
C GLU A 90 -34.58 -10.89 3.81
N TYR A 91 -34.94 -10.27 4.94
CA TYR A 91 -35.73 -10.92 6.01
C TYR A 91 -37.06 -11.50 5.49
N TYR A 92 -37.78 -10.74 4.67
CA TYR A 92 -39.03 -11.19 4.05
C TYR A 92 -38.83 -12.14 2.84
N ASN A 93 -37.57 -12.43 2.47
CA ASN A 93 -37.13 -13.18 1.29
C ASN A 93 -37.78 -12.72 -0.02
N VAL A 94 -37.89 -11.40 -0.22
CA VAL A 94 -38.46 -10.76 -1.41
C VAL A 94 -37.38 -10.67 -2.49
N ALA A 95 -36.86 -11.82 -2.94
CA ALA A 95 -35.66 -11.89 -3.78
C ALA A 95 -35.64 -10.98 -5.04
N PRO A 96 -36.75 -10.73 -5.76
CA PRO A 96 -36.78 -9.76 -6.86
C PRO A 96 -36.57 -8.30 -6.43
N LEU A 97 -36.97 -7.95 -5.20
CA LEU A 97 -36.71 -6.63 -4.60
C LEU A 97 -35.26 -6.54 -4.10
N VAL A 98 -34.76 -7.56 -3.40
CA VAL A 98 -33.36 -7.62 -2.94
C VAL A 98 -32.38 -7.40 -4.10
N ARG A 99 -32.58 -8.07 -5.24
CA ARG A 99 -31.76 -7.87 -6.45
C ARG A 99 -31.84 -6.44 -7.01
N ARG A 100 -32.99 -5.79 -6.96
CA ARG A 100 -33.13 -4.37 -7.38
C ARG A 100 -32.40 -3.43 -6.43
N LEU A 101 -32.53 -3.64 -5.12
CA LEU A 101 -31.87 -2.80 -4.11
C LEU A 101 -30.35 -2.97 -4.12
N LEU A 102 -29.84 -4.18 -4.33
CA LEU A 102 -28.42 -4.45 -4.58
C LEU A 102 -27.90 -3.66 -5.79
N LEU A 103 -28.60 -3.73 -6.93
CA LEU A 103 -28.24 -2.93 -8.12
C LEU A 103 -28.30 -1.41 -7.86
N CYS A 104 -29.21 -0.93 -7.01
CA CYS A 104 -29.24 0.47 -6.60
C CYS A 104 -28.07 0.85 -5.67
N GLU A 105 -27.62 -0.05 -4.79
CA GLU A 105 -26.40 0.16 -3.98
C GLU A 105 -25.14 0.15 -4.87
N GLU A 106 -25.04 -0.79 -5.81
CA GLU A 106 -23.95 -0.89 -6.78
C GLU A 106 -23.88 0.33 -7.73
N LEU A 107 -25.03 0.88 -8.14
CA LEU A 107 -25.08 2.11 -8.96
C LEU A 107 -24.80 3.38 -8.14
N ALA A 108 -25.04 3.37 -6.83
CA ALA A 108 -24.77 4.50 -5.94
C ALA A 108 -23.32 4.53 -5.42
N GLN A 109 -22.58 3.43 -5.52
CA GLN A 109 -21.17 3.35 -5.12
C GLN A 109 -20.24 3.32 -6.33
N PRO A 110 -19.46 4.39 -6.60
CA PRO A 110 -18.45 4.36 -7.67
C PRO A 110 -17.39 3.31 -7.32
N THR A 111 -17.26 2.28 -8.16
CA THR A 111 -16.50 1.05 -7.85
C THR A 111 -15.02 1.29 -7.55
N CYS A 112 -14.43 2.36 -8.09
CA CYS A 112 -13.05 2.78 -7.87
C CYS A 112 -12.91 4.11 -7.10
N GLY A 113 -14.02 4.69 -6.61
CA GLY A 113 -14.06 5.99 -5.95
C GLY A 113 -14.25 7.19 -6.90
N ASP A 114 -14.03 8.40 -6.38
CA ASP A 114 -14.42 9.67 -7.01
C ASP A 114 -13.30 10.31 -7.88
N ILE A 115 -12.47 9.47 -8.51
CA ILE A 115 -11.25 9.87 -9.24
C ILE A 115 -11.12 9.09 -10.56
N LEU A 116 -10.47 9.69 -11.57
CA LEU A 116 -10.16 8.97 -12.81
C LEU A 116 -9.03 7.97 -12.58
N PHE A 117 -9.32 6.69 -12.79
CA PHE A 117 -8.32 5.65 -12.96
C PHE A 117 -7.58 5.83 -14.28
N TYR A 118 -6.24 5.84 -14.23
CA TYR A 118 -5.37 6.02 -15.39
C TYR A 118 -4.82 4.70 -15.93
N GLY A 119 -4.65 3.69 -15.07
CA GLY A 119 -4.12 2.38 -15.46
C GLY A 119 -3.47 1.63 -14.29
N ALA A 120 -3.10 0.38 -14.52
CA ALA A 120 -2.39 -0.44 -13.55
C ALA A 120 -1.19 -1.16 -14.15
N LEU A 121 -0.19 -1.44 -13.32
CA LEU A 121 0.97 -2.28 -13.63
C LEU A 121 0.80 -3.62 -12.92
N SER A 122 0.92 -4.71 -13.68
CA SER A 122 0.85 -6.08 -13.17
C SER A 122 2.03 -6.39 -12.23
N PRO A 123 1.86 -7.34 -11.28
CA PRO A 123 2.95 -7.81 -10.43
C PRO A 123 4.14 -8.33 -11.25
N PRO A 124 5.39 -7.96 -10.89
CA PRO A 124 6.59 -8.44 -11.56
C PRO A 124 6.95 -9.87 -11.13
N CYS A 125 7.74 -10.56 -11.95
CA CYS A 125 8.37 -11.82 -11.53
C CYS A 125 9.42 -11.57 -10.44
N ILE A 126 9.48 -12.46 -9.45
CA ILE A 126 10.52 -12.43 -8.41
C ILE A 126 11.88 -12.81 -9.04
N PRO A 127 12.96 -12.07 -8.79
CA PRO A 127 14.31 -12.43 -9.27
C PRO A 127 14.80 -13.74 -8.64
N ALA A 128 15.42 -14.61 -9.44
CA ALA A 128 16.02 -15.85 -8.94
C ALA A 128 17.18 -15.58 -7.97
N GLN A 129 17.27 -16.40 -6.92
CA GLN A 129 18.38 -16.36 -5.97
C GLN A 129 19.65 -16.97 -6.58
N ALA A 130 20.70 -16.16 -6.72
CA ALA A 130 22.01 -16.61 -7.19
C ALA A 130 22.82 -17.16 -6.01
N PHE A 131 22.66 -18.46 -5.71
CA PHE A 131 23.49 -19.16 -4.73
C PHE A 131 24.97 -19.04 -5.12
N GLN A 132 25.76 -18.40 -4.27
CA GLN A 132 27.22 -18.42 -4.41
C GLN A 132 27.72 -19.81 -4.02
N SER A 133 28.29 -20.53 -4.98
CA SER A 133 28.96 -21.80 -4.74
C SER A 133 30.21 -21.57 -3.89
N THR A 134 30.14 -21.88 -2.60
CA THR A 134 31.30 -21.81 -1.70
C THR A 134 32.40 -22.75 -2.17
N GLU A 135 33.61 -22.21 -2.38
CA GLU A 135 34.76 -22.99 -2.83
C GLU A 135 35.07 -24.15 -1.88
N SER A 136 35.26 -25.35 -2.43
CA SER A 136 35.44 -26.57 -1.64
C SER A 136 36.86 -26.65 -1.06
N ILE A 137 36.98 -26.48 0.26
CA ILE A 137 38.24 -26.63 1.01
C ILE A 137 38.80 -28.05 0.78
N PRO A 138 40.04 -28.21 0.28
CA PRO A 138 40.61 -29.52 0.00
C PRO A 138 40.94 -30.27 1.29
N ARG A 139 40.28 -31.43 1.51
CA ARG A 139 40.60 -32.34 2.62
C ARG A 139 41.87 -33.13 2.31
N GLY A 140 42.85 -33.06 3.20
CA GLY A 140 44.14 -33.74 3.04
C GLY A 140 44.10 -35.25 3.32
N THR A 141 44.73 -36.01 2.43
CA THR A 141 45.55 -37.21 2.71
C THR A 141 45.04 -38.25 3.72
N GLY A 142 44.46 -39.34 3.21
CA GLY A 142 44.44 -40.67 3.84
C GLY A 142 44.84 -41.73 2.82
N ARG A 143 45.65 -42.73 3.20
CA ARG A 143 46.33 -43.66 2.26
C ARG A 143 45.71 -45.07 2.25
N LEU A 144 45.44 -45.56 1.03
CA LEU A 144 45.68 -46.94 0.51
C LEU A 144 44.92 -48.12 1.18
N PRO A 145 44.85 -49.31 0.55
CA PRO A 145 45.21 -49.68 -0.84
C PRO A 145 43.91 -50.01 -1.66
N GLU A 146 43.82 -50.74 -2.78
CA GLU A 146 44.78 -51.38 -3.72
C GLU A 146 44.10 -51.53 -5.11
N GLY A 147 44.85 -51.90 -6.16
CA GLY A 147 44.36 -52.87 -7.17
C GLY A 147 43.86 -52.40 -8.56
N GLN A 148 44.76 -52.46 -9.55
CA GLN A 148 44.55 -52.94 -10.95
C GLN A 148 43.54 -52.20 -11.88
N VAL A 149 43.75 -52.01 -13.20
CA VAL A 149 44.87 -52.33 -14.10
C VAL A 149 44.86 -51.42 -15.36
N GLU A 150 46.04 -51.20 -15.95
CA GLU A 150 46.38 -50.80 -17.35
C GLU A 150 45.63 -49.65 -18.10
N LEU A 151 46.38 -48.57 -18.34
CA LEU A 151 46.42 -47.78 -19.59
C LEU A 151 47.04 -48.62 -20.74
N PRO A 152 46.98 -48.27 -22.06
CA PRO A 152 46.99 -46.91 -22.64
C PRO A 152 46.08 -46.77 -23.93
N GLU A 153 46.24 -45.92 -24.97
CA GLU A 153 47.24 -44.91 -25.39
C GLU A 153 46.62 -43.86 -26.40
N ASN A 154 47.40 -42.83 -26.76
CA ASN A 154 47.61 -42.15 -28.07
C ASN A 154 46.58 -42.21 -29.25
N SER A 155 46.50 -41.21 -30.16
CA SER A 155 47.14 -39.86 -30.22
C SER A 155 46.54 -38.90 -31.29
N ASN A 156 46.75 -37.59 -31.06
CA ASN A 156 47.10 -36.51 -32.01
C ASN A 156 46.35 -36.23 -33.35
N HIS A 157 45.63 -35.09 -33.35
CA HIS A 157 45.62 -34.04 -34.41
C HIS A 157 44.96 -34.39 -35.80
N PRO A 158 44.93 -33.48 -36.81
CA PRO A 158 43.95 -32.37 -36.84
C PRO A 158 43.25 -32.07 -38.20
N ALA A 159 42.32 -31.11 -38.16
CA ALA A 159 41.94 -30.16 -39.24
C ALA A 159 40.97 -30.54 -40.40
N ILE A 160 39.86 -29.76 -40.45
CA ILE A 160 39.21 -29.12 -41.62
C ILE A 160 38.74 -29.98 -42.82
N ALA A 161 37.40 -30.11 -42.99
CA ALA A 161 36.68 -29.86 -44.26
C ALA A 161 35.13 -29.80 -44.10
N ARG A 162 34.47 -29.11 -45.05
CA ARG A 162 33.03 -29.13 -45.42
C ARG A 162 32.98 -29.43 -46.95
N PRO A 163 31.83 -29.71 -47.64
CA PRO A 163 30.42 -29.44 -47.30
C PRO A 163 29.40 -30.56 -47.66
N GLN A 164 28.10 -30.20 -47.67
CA GLN A 164 26.90 -30.99 -48.07
C GLN A 164 26.50 -32.11 -47.08
N GLY A 165 25.20 -32.37 -46.82
CA GLY A 165 24.01 -31.57 -47.13
C GLY A 165 22.71 -32.40 -47.10
N HIS A 166 21.65 -31.90 -46.45
CA HIS A 166 20.21 -32.09 -46.73
C HIS A 166 19.36 -31.55 -45.55
N SER A 167 18.03 -31.51 -45.70
CA SER A 167 17.12 -30.70 -44.89
C SER A 167 16.01 -31.50 -44.19
N ARG A 168 15.45 -30.92 -43.12
CA ARG A 168 14.00 -30.92 -42.88
C ARG A 168 13.59 -29.81 -41.92
N ASN A 169 12.44 -29.21 -42.21
CA ASN A 169 11.82 -28.11 -41.48
C ASN A 169 10.41 -28.56 -41.10
N SER A 170 9.92 -28.27 -39.89
CA SER A 170 8.47 -28.08 -39.63
C SER A 170 8.24 -27.47 -38.25
N SER A 171 7.63 -26.30 -38.22
CA SER A 171 6.81 -25.82 -37.11
C SER A 171 5.37 -26.32 -37.28
N LEU A 172 4.57 -26.28 -36.22
CA LEU A 172 3.10 -26.14 -36.34
C LEU A 172 2.50 -25.53 -35.06
N GLU A 173 1.37 -24.86 -35.22
CA GLU A 173 0.62 -24.11 -34.21
C GLU A 173 -0.89 -24.38 -34.43
N LEU A 174 -1.76 -23.68 -33.67
CA LEU A 174 -3.21 -23.52 -33.86
C LEU A 174 -4.18 -24.61 -33.33
N ARG A 175 -4.68 -24.33 -32.12
CA ARG A 175 -6.07 -23.85 -31.84
C ARG A 175 -7.33 -24.62 -32.30
N LEU A 176 -8.30 -24.61 -31.37
CA LEU A 176 -9.78 -24.62 -31.50
C LEU A 176 -10.49 -25.95 -31.80
N GLY A 177 -11.66 -26.14 -31.15
CA GLY A 177 -12.61 -27.23 -31.42
C GLY A 177 -13.53 -27.56 -30.24
N VAL A 178 -14.78 -27.08 -30.24
CA VAL A 178 -15.84 -27.48 -29.29
C VAL A 178 -16.88 -28.33 -30.02
N SER A 179 -17.28 -29.48 -29.45
CA SER A 179 -18.63 -30.07 -29.61
C SER A 179 -18.80 -31.32 -28.73
N ASN A 180 -19.98 -31.95 -28.78
CA ASN A 180 -20.58 -32.77 -27.73
C ASN A 180 -21.00 -34.18 -28.23
N SER A 181 -21.48 -35.04 -27.30
CA SER A 181 -22.48 -36.13 -27.51
C SER A 181 -22.08 -37.63 -27.63
N TYR A 182 -22.57 -38.39 -26.63
CA TYR A 182 -23.18 -39.74 -26.64
C TYR A 182 -22.46 -41.04 -27.11
N SER A 183 -22.30 -41.99 -26.16
CA SER A 183 -22.99 -43.32 -26.08
C SER A 183 -22.68 -43.99 -24.71
N ARG A 184 -23.64 -44.51 -23.92
CA ARG A 184 -24.27 -45.87 -23.93
C ARG A 184 -23.25 -47.02 -23.89
N SER A 185 -23.31 -48.07 -23.04
CA SER A 185 -24.12 -48.52 -21.85
C SER A 185 -23.46 -49.84 -21.31
N SER A 186 -23.74 -50.56 -20.19
CA SER A 186 -24.71 -50.64 -19.04
C SER A 186 -24.07 -51.58 -17.94
N GLN A 187 -24.66 -52.33 -16.98
CA GLN A 187 -26.03 -52.71 -16.52
C GLN A 187 -26.03 -53.34 -15.07
N ASP A 188 -27.20 -53.33 -14.39
CA ASP A 188 -27.87 -54.31 -13.45
C ASP A 188 -27.17 -55.56 -12.81
N LEU A 189 -27.59 -56.16 -11.66
CA LEU A 189 -28.33 -55.75 -10.41
C LEU A 189 -28.44 -56.90 -9.33
N ARG A 190 -28.48 -56.58 -8.01
CA ARG A 190 -29.01 -57.35 -6.81
C ARG A 190 -28.36 -58.66 -6.27
N GLY A 191 -28.37 -58.84 -4.93
CA GLY A 191 -28.20 -60.13 -4.18
C GLY A 191 -28.00 -60.00 -2.64
N LEU A 192 -28.61 -60.88 -1.81
CA LEU A 192 -28.65 -60.92 -0.30
C LEU A 192 -29.01 -62.36 0.19
N PRO A 193 -29.04 -62.76 1.49
CA PRO A 193 -28.31 -62.37 2.74
C PRO A 193 -27.75 -63.59 3.57
N GLY A 194 -27.13 -63.39 4.76
CA GLY A 194 -26.79 -64.51 5.70
C GLY A 194 -26.12 -64.17 7.06
N ARG A 195 -26.36 -64.99 8.11
CA ARG A 195 -25.79 -64.95 9.50
C ARG A 195 -24.34 -65.48 9.57
N GLY A 196 -23.50 -65.31 10.62
CA GLY A 196 -23.57 -64.50 11.85
C GLY A 196 -22.69 -65.05 13.02
N HIS A 197 -21.77 -64.22 13.56
CA HIS A 197 -20.79 -64.50 14.67
C HIS A 197 -19.68 -65.54 14.34
N SER A 198 -18.42 -65.48 14.82
CA SER A 198 -17.85 -64.83 16.02
C SER A 198 -16.38 -64.35 15.88
N ARG A 199 -16.00 -63.35 16.70
CA ARG A 199 -14.65 -62.98 17.20
C ARG A 199 -13.38 -63.45 16.43
N ALA A 200 -12.76 -62.52 15.72
CA ALA A 200 -11.30 -62.37 15.59
C ALA A 200 -10.96 -60.86 15.47
N ALA A 201 -9.72 -60.46 15.73
CA ALA A 201 -9.27 -59.07 15.59
C ALA A 201 -8.45 -58.89 14.31
N SER A 202 -8.81 -57.90 13.48
CA SER A 202 -8.07 -57.51 12.27
C SER A 202 -8.23 -56.01 12.00
N LEU A 203 -7.29 -55.46 11.24
CA LEU A 203 -7.26 -54.05 10.83
C LEU A 203 -8.39 -53.69 9.84
N ASP A 204 -8.56 -52.37 9.63
CA ASP A 204 -8.96 -51.75 8.35
C ASP A 204 -10.41 -51.91 7.85
N LEU A 205 -11.03 -50.94 7.15
CA LEU A 205 -10.64 -49.54 6.85
C LEU A 205 -11.91 -48.71 6.51
N ARG A 206 -12.23 -47.63 7.24
CA ARG A 206 -13.20 -46.60 6.78
C ARG A 206 -12.94 -45.19 7.37
N HIS A 207 -12.02 -44.45 6.77
CA HIS A 207 -12.19 -43.01 6.48
C HIS A 207 -11.00 -42.46 5.67
N THR A 208 -10.88 -42.87 4.41
CA THR A 208 -9.96 -42.25 3.42
C THR A 208 -10.49 -40.88 2.97
N ARG A 209 -10.52 -39.91 3.88
CA ARG A 209 -10.42 -38.49 3.54
C ARG A 209 -8.93 -38.17 3.44
N ASN A 210 -8.43 -37.96 2.22
CA ASN A 210 -7.05 -37.50 2.02
C ASN A 210 -6.88 -36.14 2.72
N SER A 211 -6.18 -36.19 3.85
CA SER A 211 -5.89 -35.04 4.71
C SER A 211 -4.80 -34.19 4.07
N SER A 212 -5.17 -33.01 3.58
CA SER A 212 -4.18 -32.00 3.14
C SER A 212 -3.34 -31.46 4.30
N ALA A 213 -3.69 -31.74 5.55
CA ALA A 213 -2.92 -31.32 6.72
C ALA A 213 -1.60 -32.08 6.86
N ASP A 214 -1.55 -33.36 6.47
CA ASP A 214 -0.35 -34.19 6.70
C ASP A 214 0.72 -33.96 5.62
N LEU A 215 0.32 -33.65 4.37
CA LEU A 215 1.23 -33.10 3.36
C LEU A 215 1.82 -31.74 3.83
N ASN A 216 0.99 -30.88 4.43
CA ASN A 216 1.45 -29.60 5.01
C ASN A 216 2.37 -29.78 6.22
N LYS A 217 2.30 -30.88 6.97
CA LYS A 217 3.25 -31.16 8.07
C LYS A 217 4.64 -31.54 7.55
N LEU A 218 4.70 -32.42 6.55
CA LEU A 218 5.97 -32.81 5.91
C LEU A 218 6.67 -31.58 5.33
N ILE A 219 5.96 -30.83 4.46
CA ILE A 219 6.49 -29.61 3.83
C ILE A 219 6.94 -28.56 4.87
N ARG A 220 6.27 -28.43 6.02
CA ARG A 220 6.69 -27.51 7.10
C ARG A 220 7.98 -27.95 7.81
N ASN A 221 8.21 -29.24 8.00
CA ASN A 221 9.48 -29.73 8.55
C ASN A 221 10.62 -29.48 7.58
N ASP A 222 10.42 -29.75 6.29
CA ASP A 222 11.46 -29.56 5.27
C ASP A 222 11.84 -28.09 5.11
N ILE A 223 10.86 -27.17 5.09
CA ILE A 223 11.11 -25.71 5.08
C ILE A 223 11.85 -25.25 6.35
N GLY A 224 11.47 -25.78 7.53
CA GLY A 224 12.11 -25.46 8.80
C GLY A 224 13.56 -25.96 8.95
N LEU A 225 13.97 -26.94 8.13
CA LEU A 225 15.36 -27.42 8.06
C LEU A 225 16.22 -26.62 7.07
N ILE A 226 15.61 -25.93 6.10
CA ILE A 226 16.32 -25.11 5.10
C ILE A 226 16.54 -23.67 5.61
N PHE A 227 15.57 -23.10 6.31
CA PHE A 227 15.60 -21.70 6.78
C PHE A 227 15.57 -21.63 8.31
N GLY A 228 16.75 -21.40 8.92
CA GLY A 228 16.97 -21.51 10.37
C GLY A 228 16.03 -20.65 11.24
N MET A 229 15.74 -21.16 12.44
CA MET A 229 14.60 -20.77 13.31
C MET A 229 14.70 -19.38 14.00
N THR A 230 15.29 -18.37 13.36
CA THR A 230 15.55 -17.05 13.97
C THR A 230 15.06 -15.86 13.14
N SER A 231 13.86 -15.95 12.56
CA SER A 231 13.10 -14.78 12.07
C SER A 231 11.59 -14.99 12.20
N THR A 232 10.91 -14.10 12.92
CA THR A 232 9.48 -14.21 13.29
C THR A 232 8.56 -13.26 12.51
N CYS A 233 9.05 -12.66 11.42
CA CYS A 233 8.27 -11.75 10.57
C CYS A 233 8.45 -12.09 9.08
N TRP A 234 7.53 -12.87 8.52
CA TRP A 234 7.52 -13.22 7.10
C TRP A 234 6.85 -12.11 6.28
N ALA A 235 7.64 -11.28 5.61
CA ALA A 235 7.13 -10.32 4.64
C ALA A 235 6.72 -11.03 3.33
N ASP A 236 5.52 -10.76 2.82
CA ASP A 236 5.06 -11.28 1.53
C ASP A 236 5.95 -10.72 0.40
N PRO A 237 6.66 -11.55 -0.38
CA PRO A 237 7.71 -11.09 -1.30
C PRO A 237 7.17 -10.28 -2.47
N LEU A 238 5.86 -10.33 -2.75
CA LEU A 238 5.20 -9.51 -3.77
C LEU A 238 4.39 -8.33 -3.18
N ARG A 239 4.27 -8.17 -1.86
CA ARG A 239 3.64 -6.97 -1.29
C ARG A 239 4.49 -5.74 -1.63
N VAL A 240 3.88 -4.74 -2.27
CA VAL A 240 4.54 -3.45 -2.52
C VAL A 240 4.84 -2.77 -1.18
N GLN A 241 6.11 -2.40 -0.96
CA GLN A 241 6.59 -1.79 0.28
C GLN A 241 6.76 -0.27 0.13
N ILE A 242 7.44 0.21 -0.90
CA ILE A 242 7.69 1.65 -1.09
C ILE A 242 7.53 2.00 -2.56
N ILE A 243 6.88 3.13 -2.85
CA ILE A 243 6.87 3.77 -4.17
C ILE A 243 7.59 5.11 -4.04
N LYS A 244 8.48 5.41 -4.99
CA LYS A 244 9.01 6.75 -5.25
C LYS A 244 8.94 7.03 -6.74
N ALA A 245 8.74 8.27 -7.11
CA ALA A 245 8.73 8.70 -8.50
C ALA A 245 9.44 10.05 -8.64
N HIS A 246 10.00 10.27 -9.82
CA HIS A 246 10.75 11.47 -10.16
C HIS A 246 10.74 11.64 -11.68
N HIS A 247 10.21 12.77 -12.17
CA HIS A 247 9.96 13.01 -13.59
C HIS A 247 9.08 11.90 -14.21
N ASN A 248 9.51 11.31 -15.31
CA ASN A 248 8.83 10.23 -16.01
C ASN A 248 9.25 8.82 -15.54
N TRP A 249 9.83 8.68 -14.34
CA TRP A 249 10.25 7.40 -13.76
C TRP A 249 9.55 7.12 -12.43
N ILE A 250 9.20 5.85 -12.20
CA ILE A 250 8.74 5.29 -10.92
C ILE A 250 9.70 4.18 -10.52
N VAL A 251 10.07 4.12 -9.24
CA VAL A 251 10.76 2.99 -8.62
C VAL A 251 9.88 2.43 -7.52
N VAL A 252 9.69 1.12 -7.52
CA VAL A 252 8.88 0.39 -6.56
C VAL A 252 9.74 -0.68 -5.88
N SER A 253 9.74 -0.71 -4.55
CA SER A 253 10.35 -1.79 -3.78
C SER A 253 9.33 -2.82 -3.34
N TYR A 254 9.77 -4.07 -3.45
CA TYR A 254 9.21 -5.23 -2.77
C TYR A 254 10.09 -5.54 -1.55
N ALA A 255 9.87 -6.67 -0.88
CA ALA A 255 10.69 -7.01 0.28
C ALA A 255 12.19 -7.13 -0.07
N HIS A 256 12.51 -7.80 -1.18
CA HIS A 256 13.88 -8.23 -1.53
C HIS A 256 14.38 -7.75 -2.90
N PHE A 257 13.64 -6.90 -3.61
CA PHE A 257 14.05 -6.36 -4.92
C PHE A 257 13.35 -5.03 -5.24
N VAL A 258 13.94 -4.25 -6.15
CA VAL A 258 13.31 -3.05 -6.74
C VAL A 258 13.03 -3.22 -8.22
N VAL A 259 11.99 -2.53 -8.68
CA VAL A 259 11.55 -2.50 -10.07
C VAL A 259 11.39 -1.04 -10.51
N CYS A 260 11.91 -0.71 -11.69
CA CYS A 260 11.90 0.63 -12.25
C CYS A 260 11.06 0.66 -13.53
N TYR A 261 10.07 1.55 -13.55
CA TYR A 261 9.19 1.81 -14.68
C TYR A 261 9.44 3.22 -15.22
N ARG A 262 9.26 3.40 -16.53
CA ARG A 262 9.38 4.68 -17.22
C ARG A 262 8.17 4.95 -18.11
N LEU A 263 7.64 6.16 -18.04
CA LEU A 263 6.63 6.67 -18.97
C LEU A 263 7.29 7.08 -20.30
N LYS A 264 6.73 6.60 -21.40
CA LYS A 264 7.08 6.96 -22.79
C LYS A 264 5.82 7.43 -23.52
N ASP A 265 5.88 8.61 -24.13
CA ASP A 265 4.76 9.31 -24.79
C ASP A 265 3.94 8.43 -25.76
N SER A 266 4.58 7.46 -26.43
CA SER A 266 3.97 6.59 -27.43
C SER A 266 3.40 5.26 -26.89
N SER A 267 3.70 4.89 -25.65
CA SER A 267 3.52 3.51 -25.17
C SER A 267 3.25 3.38 -23.66
N GLY A 268 3.01 4.49 -22.97
CA GLY A 268 2.65 4.49 -21.55
C GLY A 268 3.81 4.11 -20.63
N TRP A 269 3.49 3.53 -19.48
CA TRP A 269 4.46 3.05 -18.50
C TRP A 269 5.02 1.69 -18.91
N GLN A 270 6.34 1.61 -19.06
CA GLN A 270 7.05 0.37 -19.39
C GLN A 270 8.02 -0.03 -18.27
N LEU A 271 8.12 -1.33 -18.02
CA LEU A 271 9.19 -1.92 -17.21
C LEU A 271 10.54 -1.68 -17.90
N VAL A 272 11.51 -1.12 -17.17
CA VAL A 272 12.87 -0.85 -17.68
C VAL A 272 13.94 -1.67 -16.96
N PHE A 273 13.80 -1.89 -15.65
CA PHE A 273 14.80 -2.61 -14.85
C PHE A 273 14.17 -3.32 -13.65
N THR A 274 14.72 -4.49 -13.32
CA THR A 274 14.46 -5.23 -12.08
C THR A 274 15.81 -5.56 -11.44
N SER A 275 15.98 -5.29 -10.15
CA SER A 275 17.23 -5.63 -9.45
C SER A 275 17.42 -7.14 -9.29
N PRO A 276 18.65 -7.61 -9.02
CA PRO A 276 18.84 -8.90 -8.37
C PRO A 276 18.04 -8.98 -7.06
N TYR A 277 17.84 -10.22 -6.58
CA TYR A 277 17.44 -10.48 -5.20
C TYR A 277 18.47 -9.90 -4.21
N ILE A 278 18.00 -9.40 -3.07
CA ILE A 278 18.80 -8.85 -1.97
C ILE A 278 18.32 -9.52 -0.68
N ASP A 279 19.23 -10.15 0.06
CA ASP A 279 18.88 -11.05 1.16
C ASP A 279 18.29 -10.33 2.37
N ASN A 280 18.74 -9.09 2.63
CA ASN A 280 18.13 -8.20 3.61
C ASN A 280 16.94 -7.45 3.01
N GLN A 281 15.92 -7.19 3.83
CA GLN A 281 14.75 -6.42 3.41
C GLN A 281 15.15 -4.98 3.02
N ILE A 282 14.56 -4.47 1.94
CA ILE A 282 14.76 -3.09 1.48
C ILE A 282 13.96 -2.12 2.35
N GLU A 283 14.63 -1.10 2.89
CA GLU A 283 14.09 -0.20 3.91
C GLU A 283 13.85 1.24 3.43
N ARG A 284 14.66 1.74 2.49
CA ARG A 284 14.46 3.02 1.80
C ARG A 284 14.85 2.88 0.33
N ILE A 285 14.23 3.69 -0.52
CA ILE A 285 14.59 3.84 -1.94
C ILE A 285 14.67 5.31 -2.31
N ALA A 286 15.56 5.65 -3.25
CA ALA A 286 15.66 6.97 -3.87
C ALA A 286 15.90 6.84 -5.37
N VAL A 287 15.42 7.81 -6.14
CA VAL A 287 15.56 7.85 -7.60
C VAL A 287 15.91 9.28 -8.05
N ASN A 288 16.83 9.39 -9.01
CA ASN A 288 17.13 10.63 -9.71
C ASN A 288 17.15 10.41 -11.22
N ALA A 289 16.40 11.26 -11.92
CA ALA A 289 16.20 11.22 -13.37
C ALA A 289 16.82 12.43 -14.10
N LYS A 290 17.33 13.44 -13.37
CA LYS A 290 18.01 14.64 -13.89
C LYS A 290 19.52 14.57 -13.57
N MET A 291 20.18 13.51 -14.06
CA MET A 291 21.66 13.51 -14.18
C MET A 291 22.08 14.37 -15.38
N GLY A 292 23.32 14.85 -15.35
CA GLY A 292 23.82 15.87 -16.30
C GLY A 292 23.91 15.39 -17.75
N ALA A 293 23.96 16.34 -18.68
CA ALA A 293 23.84 16.15 -20.13
C ALA A 293 24.91 15.26 -20.82
N SER A 294 25.86 14.69 -20.06
CA SER A 294 26.89 13.77 -20.54
C SER A 294 26.61 12.29 -20.24
N GLU A 295 25.68 11.97 -19.33
CA GLU A 295 25.40 10.59 -18.92
C GLU A 295 23.93 10.23 -19.09
N THR A 296 23.65 9.15 -19.82
CA THR A 296 22.27 8.72 -20.14
C THR A 296 21.60 7.94 -19.00
N SER A 297 22.37 7.55 -17.98
CA SER A 297 21.94 6.79 -16.80
C SER A 297 21.12 7.62 -15.81
N LYS A 298 20.00 7.05 -15.35
CA LYS A 298 19.21 7.54 -14.22
C LYS A 298 19.67 6.79 -12.97
N MET A 299 19.75 7.46 -11.83
CA MET A 299 20.31 6.86 -10.62
C MET A 299 19.20 6.28 -9.74
N VAL A 300 19.41 5.07 -9.24
CA VAL A 300 18.52 4.43 -8.27
C VAL A 300 19.34 3.91 -7.10
N ALA A 301 18.97 4.35 -5.90
CA ALA A 301 19.59 3.94 -4.65
C ALA A 301 18.60 3.18 -3.78
N ILE A 302 19.10 2.22 -3.02
CA ILE A 302 18.35 1.52 -1.97
C ILE A 302 19.16 1.48 -0.68
N SER A 303 18.50 1.36 0.47
CA SER A 303 19.14 0.91 1.72
C SER A 303 18.53 -0.37 2.27
N TYR A 304 19.37 -1.14 2.95
CA TYR A 304 19.01 -2.32 3.73
C TYR A 304 19.95 -2.37 4.95
N GLY A 305 19.41 -2.23 6.15
CA GLY A 305 20.19 -1.98 7.37
C GLY A 305 21.03 -0.70 7.25
N SER A 306 22.36 -0.86 7.37
CA SER A 306 23.34 0.22 7.24
C SER A 306 23.95 0.36 5.85
N GLN A 307 23.67 -0.57 4.93
CA GLN A 307 24.21 -0.55 3.58
C GLN A 307 23.35 0.29 2.65
N VAL A 308 24.00 1.00 1.72
CA VAL A 308 23.38 1.73 0.62
C VAL A 308 23.92 1.16 -0.68
N ARG A 309 23.06 0.70 -1.60
CA ARG A 309 23.47 0.21 -2.92
C ARG A 309 22.96 1.16 -4.00
N LEU A 310 23.85 1.53 -4.94
CA LEU A 310 23.60 2.53 -5.97
C LEU A 310 23.83 1.95 -7.37
N TRP A 311 22.87 2.19 -8.25
CA TRP A 311 22.91 1.82 -9.67
C TRP A 311 22.69 3.04 -10.56
N GLY A 312 23.38 3.07 -11.69
CA GLY A 312 22.91 3.78 -12.87
C GLY A 312 22.07 2.83 -13.73
N ILE A 313 20.99 3.34 -14.32
CA ILE A 313 20.08 2.59 -15.20
C ILE A 313 19.93 3.40 -16.48
N SER A 314 20.38 2.84 -17.61
CA SER A 314 20.23 3.51 -18.89
C SER A 314 18.78 3.52 -19.36
N ASP A 315 18.47 4.41 -20.30
CA ASP A 315 17.17 4.46 -20.98
C ASP A 315 16.76 3.16 -21.69
N MET A 316 17.71 2.24 -21.89
CA MET A 316 17.55 0.90 -22.49
C MET A 316 17.55 -0.25 -21.45
N GLY A 317 17.46 0.07 -20.15
CA GLY A 317 17.42 -0.93 -19.06
C GLY A 317 18.77 -1.54 -18.68
N GLN A 318 19.87 -1.10 -19.30
CA GLN A 318 21.21 -1.58 -18.94
C GLN A 318 21.65 -0.96 -17.61
N ARG A 319 22.10 -1.81 -16.67
CA ARG A 319 22.55 -1.39 -15.34
C ARG A 319 24.05 -1.13 -15.30
N THR A 320 24.46 -0.09 -14.59
CA THR A 320 25.83 0.08 -14.09
C THR A 320 25.80 -0.04 -12.56
N ASN A 321 26.64 -0.92 -12.00
CA ASN A 321 26.84 -0.98 -10.55
C ASN A 321 27.78 0.16 -10.16
N VAL A 322 27.26 1.17 -9.46
CA VAL A 322 28.06 2.36 -9.07
C VAL A 322 28.75 2.11 -7.73
N GLY A 323 28.09 1.44 -6.80
CA GLY A 323 28.72 1.00 -5.56
C GLY A 323 27.76 0.33 -4.58
N THR A 324 28.35 -0.26 -3.54
CA THR A 324 27.68 -0.51 -2.26
C THR A 324 28.50 0.14 -1.16
N PHE A 325 27.87 1.01 -0.39
CA PHE A 325 28.47 1.84 0.64
C PHE A 325 27.87 1.48 2.01
N ASN A 326 28.51 1.91 3.09
CA ASN A 326 28.07 1.61 4.45
C ASN A 326 28.05 2.88 5.31
N LEU A 327 26.91 3.23 5.89
CA LEU A 327 26.78 4.33 6.86
C LEU A 327 27.22 3.90 8.27
N HIS A 328 27.47 2.60 8.49
CA HIS A 328 27.81 1.94 9.77
C HIS A 328 26.69 1.98 10.83
N VAL A 329 25.62 2.74 10.58
CA VAL A 329 24.36 2.76 11.32
C VAL A 329 23.19 2.61 10.35
N ARG A 330 22.01 2.27 10.85
CA ARG A 330 20.79 2.13 10.03
C ARG A 330 20.45 3.42 9.28
N VAL A 331 20.17 3.29 7.99
CA VAL A 331 19.83 4.41 7.08
C VAL A 331 18.32 4.68 7.15
N GLU A 332 17.92 5.75 7.84
CA GLU A 332 16.51 6.12 8.00
C GLU A 332 16.04 7.06 6.89
N TYR A 333 16.91 7.88 6.31
CA TYR A 333 16.55 8.74 5.18
C TYR A 333 17.56 8.55 4.05
N LEU A 334 17.06 8.44 2.82
CA LEU A 334 17.85 8.23 1.60
C LEU A 334 17.18 9.02 0.46
N PHE A 335 17.88 9.99 -0.12
CA PHE A 335 17.35 10.92 -1.12
C PHE A 335 18.47 11.61 -1.92
N PHE A 336 18.13 12.26 -3.02
CA PHE A 336 19.10 13.01 -3.84
C PHE A 336 18.97 14.53 -3.63
N ILE A 337 20.08 15.25 -3.70
CA ILE A 337 20.14 16.73 -3.81
C ILE A 337 20.97 17.07 -5.04
N GLY A 338 20.34 17.65 -6.07
CA GLY A 338 20.98 17.81 -7.38
C GLY A 338 21.38 16.45 -7.95
N SER A 339 22.68 16.21 -8.13
CA SER A 339 23.26 14.91 -8.52
C SER A 339 23.75 14.05 -7.34
N GLN A 340 23.89 14.63 -6.13
CA GLN A 340 24.48 13.95 -4.97
C GLN A 340 23.44 13.04 -4.31
N LEU A 341 23.85 11.86 -3.82
CA LEU A 341 22.99 10.99 -3.00
C LEU A 341 23.32 11.20 -1.52
N VAL A 342 22.32 11.49 -0.70
CA VAL A 342 22.42 11.71 0.74
C VAL A 342 21.75 10.56 1.49
N ALA A 343 22.43 10.07 2.53
CA ALA A 343 21.90 9.14 3.51
C ALA A 343 22.04 9.73 4.93
N LEU A 344 20.97 9.70 5.71
CA LEU A 344 20.95 10.22 7.09
C LEU A 344 20.51 9.15 8.08
N SER A 345 21.02 9.24 9.31
CA SER A 345 20.55 8.48 10.46
C SER A 345 20.29 9.41 11.66
N PRO A 346 19.18 9.24 12.43
CA PRO A 346 18.86 10.09 13.58
C PRO A 346 19.94 10.11 14.68
N SER A 347 20.82 9.11 14.67
CA SER A 347 22.02 9.02 15.52
C SER A 347 23.03 10.16 15.30
N GLY A 348 22.93 10.93 14.21
CA GLY A 348 23.91 11.96 13.84
C GLY A 348 24.92 11.53 12.78
N LYS A 349 24.68 10.42 12.05
CA LYS A 349 25.51 10.04 10.89
C LYS A 349 24.94 10.63 9.60
N LEU A 350 25.80 11.37 8.89
CA LEU A 350 25.58 11.88 7.54
C LEU A 350 26.49 11.11 6.57
N GLY A 351 25.92 10.52 5.52
CA GLY A 351 26.67 9.96 4.39
C GLY A 351 26.29 10.67 3.10
N VAL A 352 27.28 11.01 2.27
CA VAL A 352 27.03 11.63 0.96
C VAL A 352 27.91 10.98 -0.11
N TRP A 353 27.27 10.54 -1.19
CA TRP A 353 27.95 10.16 -2.42
C TRP A 353 28.05 11.38 -3.34
N HIS A 354 29.28 11.72 -3.74
CA HIS A 354 29.55 12.86 -4.61
C HIS A 354 29.70 12.41 -6.07
N ALA A 355 28.74 12.80 -6.92
CA ALA A 355 28.60 12.24 -8.27
C ALA A 355 29.83 12.48 -9.17
N MET A 356 30.43 13.68 -9.10
CA MET A 356 31.55 14.05 -9.99
C MET A 356 32.88 13.35 -9.63
N THR A 357 33.05 12.93 -8.38
CA THR A 357 34.27 12.22 -7.93
C THR A 357 34.02 10.75 -7.61
N GLN A 358 32.77 10.29 -7.71
CA GLN A 358 32.30 8.94 -7.38
C GLN A 358 32.60 8.50 -5.92
N GLN A 359 32.97 9.43 -5.03
CA GLN A 359 33.38 9.13 -3.66
C GLN A 359 32.20 9.07 -2.69
N TRP A 360 32.28 8.17 -1.71
CA TRP A 360 31.40 8.13 -0.54
C TRP A 360 32.10 8.77 0.65
N GLN A 361 31.53 9.85 1.18
CA GLN A 361 31.95 10.47 2.44
C GLN A 361 30.99 10.08 3.56
N THR A 362 31.47 10.03 4.81
CA THR A 362 30.65 9.82 6.00
C THR A 362 31.21 10.63 7.16
N GLN A 363 30.33 11.36 7.84
CA GLN A 363 30.67 12.34 8.85
C GLN A 363 29.71 12.25 10.04
N ASP A 364 30.24 12.55 11.23
CA ASP A 364 29.43 12.76 12.44
C ASP A 364 28.96 14.22 12.52
N VAL A 365 27.66 14.38 12.77
CA VAL A 365 26.95 15.65 12.98
C VAL A 365 26.09 15.53 14.24
N MET A 366 25.49 16.64 14.68
CA MET A 366 24.56 16.59 15.83
C MET A 366 23.36 15.66 15.52
N PRO A 367 22.84 14.88 16.50
CA PRO A 367 21.73 13.95 16.29
C PRO A 367 20.52 14.61 15.61
N ILE A 368 20.14 14.05 14.47
CA ILE A 368 19.21 14.65 13.50
C ILE A 368 17.77 14.31 13.91
N ALA A 369 16.95 15.35 14.11
CA ALA A 369 15.54 15.25 14.47
C ALA A 369 14.62 15.53 13.27
N SER A 370 15.04 16.39 12.34
CA SER A 370 14.36 16.68 11.07
C SER A 370 15.34 17.21 10.01
N PHE A 371 14.92 17.26 8.75
CA PHE A 371 15.68 17.85 7.64
C PHE A 371 14.72 18.38 6.56
N ASP A 372 15.19 19.31 5.72
CA ASP A 372 14.53 19.74 4.48
C ASP A 372 15.58 20.26 3.47
N THR A 373 15.19 20.46 2.21
CA THR A 373 16.11 20.80 1.11
C THR A 373 15.70 22.06 0.34
N ALA A 374 16.55 23.08 0.39
CA ALA A 374 16.40 24.35 -0.33
C ALA A 374 17.28 24.36 -1.60
N GLY A 375 16.79 23.76 -2.68
CA GLY A 375 17.53 23.66 -3.95
C GLY A 375 18.77 22.79 -3.84
N SER A 376 19.94 23.41 -3.62
CA SER A 376 21.21 22.73 -3.35
C SER A 376 21.63 22.71 -1.87
N ILE A 377 20.86 23.36 -0.98
CA ILE A 377 21.15 23.42 0.46
C ILE A 377 20.38 22.30 1.18
N LEU A 378 21.09 21.52 1.99
CA LEU A 378 20.49 20.65 3.00
C LEU A 378 20.39 21.41 4.32
N LEU A 379 19.19 21.45 4.93
CA LEU A 379 18.98 21.89 6.31
C LEU A 379 18.81 20.69 7.23
N LEU A 380 19.42 20.74 8.42
CA LEU A 380 19.31 19.72 9.46
C LEU A 380 18.81 20.36 10.76
N GLY A 381 17.61 19.99 11.20
CA GLY A 381 17.09 20.32 12.54
C GLY A 381 17.53 19.27 13.55
N CYS A 382 18.25 19.67 14.60
CA CYS A 382 18.92 18.75 15.51
C CYS A 382 18.34 18.75 16.93
N ASN A 383 18.66 17.68 17.68
CA ASN A 383 18.20 17.47 19.07
C ASN A 383 18.72 18.49 20.09
N ASN A 384 19.69 19.34 19.72
CA ASN A 384 20.24 20.43 20.56
C ASN A 384 19.54 21.79 20.34
N GLY A 385 18.45 21.82 19.56
CA GLY A 385 17.73 23.05 19.20
C GLY A 385 18.41 23.88 18.10
N CYS A 386 19.54 23.43 17.54
CA CYS A 386 20.19 24.12 16.44
C CYS A 386 19.66 23.64 15.08
N ILE A 387 19.64 24.56 14.11
CA ILE A 387 19.45 24.30 12.69
C ILE A 387 20.82 24.47 12.02
N TYR A 388 21.31 23.42 11.36
CA TYR A 388 22.54 23.45 10.58
C TYR A 388 22.23 23.47 9.08
N TYR A 389 23.15 23.99 8.26
CA TYR A 389 23.06 23.92 6.81
C TYR A 389 24.35 23.40 6.15
N ILE A 390 24.20 22.81 4.96
CA ILE A 390 25.27 22.28 4.11
C ILE A 390 24.97 22.63 2.65
N ASP A 391 25.95 23.18 1.92
CA ASP A 391 25.84 23.53 0.50
C ASP A 391 26.33 22.35 -0.38
N MET A 392 25.41 21.56 -0.93
CA MET A 392 25.75 20.37 -1.72
C MET A 392 26.20 20.67 -3.16
N GLN A 393 26.10 21.93 -3.61
CA GLN A 393 26.53 22.37 -4.94
C GLN A 393 27.98 22.85 -4.93
N LYS A 394 28.40 23.60 -3.92
CA LYS A 394 29.82 23.93 -3.70
C LYS A 394 30.59 22.74 -3.12
N PHE A 395 29.89 21.81 -2.47
CA PHE A 395 30.44 20.66 -1.76
C PHE A 395 31.66 21.04 -0.88
N PRO A 396 31.54 22.09 -0.04
CA PRO A 396 32.69 22.72 0.62
C PRO A 396 33.27 21.79 1.68
N LEU A 397 34.51 21.36 1.47
CA LEU A 397 35.24 20.54 2.43
C LEU A 397 36.10 21.41 3.36
N ARG A 398 36.21 21.00 4.62
CA ARG A 398 37.06 21.65 5.63
C ARG A 398 38.53 21.32 5.37
N MET A 399 39.37 22.34 5.23
CA MET A 399 40.80 22.21 4.92
C MET A 399 41.64 21.37 5.90
N LYS A 400 41.11 21.05 7.09
CA LYS A 400 41.82 20.32 8.16
C LYS A 400 41.66 18.80 8.05
N ASP A 401 40.46 18.35 7.72
CA ASP A 401 40.01 16.95 7.84
C ASP A 401 39.30 16.43 6.57
N ASN A 402 39.00 17.31 5.60
CA ASN A 402 38.24 17.05 4.38
C ASN A 402 36.79 16.60 4.59
N ASP A 403 36.24 16.81 5.80
CA ASP A 403 34.82 16.68 6.11
C ASP A 403 33.98 17.79 5.46
N LEU A 404 32.66 17.62 5.34
CA LEU A 404 31.76 18.67 4.85
C LEU A 404 31.70 19.82 5.86
N LEU A 405 31.67 21.06 5.34
CA LEU A 405 31.50 22.28 6.12
C LEU A 405 30.03 22.45 6.56
N VAL A 406 29.69 21.77 7.66
CA VAL A 406 28.42 21.95 8.38
C VAL A 406 28.47 23.27 9.16
N THR A 407 27.50 24.16 8.91
CA THR A 407 27.46 25.51 9.49
C THR A 407 26.18 25.71 10.30
N GLU A 408 26.27 26.29 11.51
CA GLU A 408 25.07 26.63 12.29
C GLU A 408 24.36 27.85 11.67
N LEU A 409 23.09 27.69 11.31
CA LEU A 409 22.27 28.73 10.70
C LEU A 409 21.48 29.52 11.76
N TYR A 410 20.91 28.80 12.72
CA TYR A 410 20.00 29.34 13.73
C TYR A 410 19.97 28.42 14.96
N LYS A 411 19.62 28.97 16.13
CA LYS A 411 19.39 28.21 17.35
C LYS A 411 18.09 28.60 18.03
N ASP A 412 17.30 27.61 18.40
CA ASP A 412 16.04 27.78 19.12
C ASP A 412 16.22 28.57 20.43
N PRO A 413 15.42 29.61 20.70
CA PRO A 413 15.58 30.46 21.89
C PRO A 413 15.39 29.71 23.22
N ASN A 414 14.63 28.61 23.21
CA ASN A 414 14.40 27.76 24.37
C ASN A 414 15.33 26.53 24.39
N GLY A 415 16.14 26.32 23.34
CA GLY A 415 16.94 25.11 23.14
C GLY A 415 16.12 23.86 22.81
N GLU A 416 14.87 24.01 22.35
CA GLU A 416 13.97 22.88 22.12
C GLU A 416 14.35 22.09 20.84
N PRO A 417 14.35 20.74 20.86
CA PRO A 417 14.67 19.93 19.69
C PRO A 417 13.83 20.29 18.46
N VAL A 418 14.48 20.48 17.32
CA VAL A 418 13.86 20.87 16.04
C VAL A 418 13.30 19.64 15.34
N THR A 419 12.09 19.24 15.71
CA THR A 419 11.48 17.94 15.34
C THR A 419 10.76 17.92 14.00
N ALA A 420 10.56 19.08 13.38
CA ALA A 420 10.11 19.23 12.01
C ALA A 420 10.70 20.52 11.45
N ILE A 421 10.99 20.58 10.16
CA ILE A 421 11.50 21.78 9.49
C ILE A 421 10.96 21.82 8.05
N SER A 422 10.69 23.01 7.56
CA SER A 422 10.36 23.27 6.16
C SER A 422 10.86 24.64 5.73
N VAL A 423 11.52 24.72 4.58
CA VAL A 423 12.07 25.95 4.00
C VAL A 423 11.32 26.33 2.73
N TYR A 424 10.86 27.58 2.67
CA TYR A 424 10.32 28.21 1.47
C TYR A 424 11.35 29.21 0.93
N LEU A 425 11.66 29.11 -0.36
CA LEU A 425 12.50 30.07 -1.07
C LEU A 425 11.61 30.95 -1.94
N THR A 426 11.52 32.25 -1.61
CA THR A 426 10.64 33.17 -2.35
C THR A 426 11.09 33.28 -3.83
N PRO A 427 10.18 33.10 -4.83
CA PRO A 427 10.60 32.92 -6.22
C PRO A 427 11.29 34.13 -6.90
N LYS A 428 12.46 33.86 -7.49
CA LYS A 428 12.86 34.32 -8.83
C LYS A 428 12.91 35.85 -9.09
N THR A 429 13.35 36.68 -8.14
CA THR A 429 13.94 37.97 -8.51
C THR A 429 15.37 37.77 -9.03
N ASN A 430 15.69 38.28 -10.23
CA ASN A 430 17.06 38.29 -10.81
C ASN A 430 18.01 39.29 -10.10
N ILE A 431 17.84 39.50 -8.80
CA ILE A 431 18.52 40.50 -7.98
C ILE A 431 19.07 39.77 -6.76
N CYS A 432 20.37 39.95 -6.47
CA CYS A 432 21.12 39.09 -5.58
C CYS A 432 20.67 39.20 -4.11
N GLY A 433 19.86 38.24 -3.66
CA GLY A 433 19.46 38.08 -2.26
C GLY A 433 18.35 37.04 -2.14
N ASN A 434 18.71 35.81 -1.79
CA ASN A 434 17.72 34.73 -1.59
C ASN A 434 16.99 34.96 -0.27
N TRP A 435 15.65 35.02 -0.29
CA TRP A 435 14.86 35.21 0.94
C TRP A 435 14.60 33.82 1.51
N ILE A 436 15.17 33.56 2.69
CA ILE A 436 15.10 32.27 3.35
C ILE A 436 14.03 32.38 4.43
N GLU A 437 12.91 31.68 4.23
CA GLU A 437 11.79 31.62 5.16
C GLU A 437 11.68 30.17 5.66
N ILE A 438 11.91 29.92 6.95
CA ILE A 438 11.91 28.57 7.53
C ILE A 438 10.85 28.49 8.61
N ALA A 439 9.91 27.57 8.45
CA ALA A 439 9.00 27.16 9.51
C ALA A 439 9.53 25.86 10.14
N TYR A 440 9.59 25.78 11.46
CA TYR A 440 10.01 24.58 12.17
C TYR A 440 9.09 24.27 13.36
N GLY A 441 9.01 22.99 13.69
CA GLY A 441 8.22 22.45 14.79
C GLY A 441 9.13 21.89 15.88
N THR A 442 8.61 21.86 17.12
CA THR A 442 9.37 21.44 18.30
C THR A 442 8.67 20.35 19.11
N THR A 443 9.42 19.77 20.05
CA THR A 443 8.95 18.68 20.93
C THR A 443 7.79 19.10 21.85
N SER A 444 7.66 20.38 22.19
CA SER A 444 6.57 20.91 23.04
C SER A 444 5.27 21.23 22.30
N GLY A 445 5.23 21.05 20.97
CA GLY A 445 4.06 21.41 20.15
C GLY A 445 4.04 22.85 19.65
N ALA A 446 5.08 23.64 19.92
CA ALA A 446 5.26 24.96 19.31
C ALA A 446 5.75 24.84 17.86
N VAL A 447 5.18 25.68 16.99
CA VAL A 447 5.66 25.94 15.62
C VAL A 447 6.26 27.34 15.60
N ARG A 448 7.45 27.50 15.04
CA ARG A 448 8.19 28.77 14.94
C ARG A 448 8.50 29.08 13.49
N LEU A 449 8.52 30.37 13.17
CA LEU A 449 8.80 30.89 11.83
C LEU A 449 9.97 31.86 11.93
N ILE A 450 11.07 31.56 11.24
CA ILE A 450 12.25 32.42 11.13
C ILE A 450 12.41 32.91 9.69
N VAL A 451 12.92 34.12 9.53
CA VAL A 451 13.11 34.77 8.22
C VAL A 451 14.48 35.42 8.12
N GLN A 452 15.04 35.50 6.90
CA GLN A 452 16.26 36.24 6.61
C GLN A 452 16.05 37.14 5.39
N HIS A 453 16.26 38.45 5.55
CA HIS A 453 16.06 39.46 4.52
C HIS A 453 17.40 39.87 3.87
N PRO A 454 17.44 40.30 2.59
CA PRO A 454 18.67 40.76 1.93
C PRO A 454 19.34 41.93 2.65
N GLU A 455 18.55 42.85 3.18
CA GLU A 455 19.00 44.02 3.93
C GLU A 455 19.66 43.64 5.27
N THR A 456 19.51 42.38 5.70
CA THR A 456 20.14 41.80 6.89
C THR A 456 21.27 40.80 6.58
N VAL A 457 21.77 40.74 5.34
CA VAL A 457 22.88 39.84 4.95
C VAL A 457 24.16 40.20 5.73
N GLY A 458 24.47 39.39 6.74
CA GLY A 458 25.48 39.64 7.77
C GLY A 458 24.99 39.26 9.17
N HIS A 459 23.68 39.32 9.39
CA HIS A 459 22.99 38.70 10.52
C HIS A 459 22.35 37.37 10.08
N GLY A 460 22.24 36.41 11.01
CA GLY A 460 21.49 35.17 10.78
C GLY A 460 19.97 35.39 10.71
N PRO A 461 19.19 34.36 10.35
CA PRO A 461 17.73 34.44 10.38
C PRO A 461 17.19 34.84 11.76
N GLN A 462 16.08 35.57 11.78
CA GLN A 462 15.46 36.07 13.01
C GLN A 462 14.07 35.46 13.23
N LEU A 463 13.67 35.31 14.49
CA LEU A 463 12.34 34.80 14.85
C LEU A 463 11.26 35.83 14.49
N PHE A 464 10.41 35.47 13.52
CA PHE A 464 9.30 36.28 13.06
C PHE A 464 8.02 36.01 13.88
N GLN A 465 7.70 34.74 14.15
CA GLN A 465 6.49 34.35 14.87
C GLN A 465 6.66 33.01 15.61
N THR A 466 5.92 32.84 16.71
CA THR A 466 5.71 31.54 17.39
C THR A 466 4.21 31.25 17.49
N PHE A 467 3.84 29.99 17.29
CA PHE A 467 2.48 29.46 17.44
C PHE A 467 2.50 28.30 18.46
N THR A 468 2.02 28.54 19.67
CA THR A 468 1.88 27.52 20.74
C THR A 468 0.51 26.87 20.64
N VAL A 469 0.39 25.84 19.79
CA VAL A 469 -0.92 25.39 19.27
C VAL A 469 -1.17 23.88 19.35
N HIS A 470 -0.13 23.04 19.36
CA HIS A 470 -0.27 21.62 19.64
C HIS A 470 0.09 21.34 21.10
N GLN A 471 -0.52 20.32 21.70
CA GLN A 471 -0.19 19.84 23.05
C GLN A 471 0.88 18.72 23.04
N SER A 472 1.22 18.27 21.84
CA SER A 472 2.10 17.13 21.55
C SER A 472 3.14 17.53 20.49
N LYS A 473 4.27 16.83 20.47
CA LYS A 473 5.41 17.04 19.55
C LYS A 473 4.97 17.27 18.10
N VAL A 474 5.48 18.33 17.48
CA VAL A 474 5.29 18.56 16.04
C VAL A 474 6.15 17.58 15.25
N VAL A 475 5.54 16.81 14.35
CA VAL A 475 6.21 15.77 13.53
C VAL A 475 6.39 16.16 12.07
N LYS A 476 5.58 17.10 11.57
CA LYS A 476 5.73 17.64 10.21
C LYS A 476 5.28 19.09 10.18
N VAL A 477 5.99 19.92 9.43
CA VAL A 477 5.68 21.32 9.13
C VAL A 477 5.88 21.49 7.64
N THR A 478 5.10 22.37 7.01
CA THR A 478 5.27 22.70 5.59
C THR A 478 4.90 24.16 5.36
N LEU A 479 5.83 24.92 4.76
CA LEU A 479 5.62 26.31 4.40
C LEU A 479 5.43 26.41 2.88
N SER A 480 4.33 27.02 2.48
CA SER A 480 3.87 27.19 1.10
C SER A 480 3.78 28.69 0.75
N GLU A 481 3.62 29.03 -0.54
CA GLU A 481 3.31 30.39 -0.99
C GLU A 481 2.06 30.97 -0.28
N LYS A 482 1.08 30.12 0.04
CA LYS A 482 -0.25 30.52 0.53
C LYS A 482 -0.58 30.06 1.96
N TYR A 483 0.06 28.99 2.45
CA TYR A 483 -0.27 28.39 3.74
C TYR A 483 0.97 27.99 4.56
N LEU A 484 0.84 28.05 5.89
CA LEU A 484 1.65 27.27 6.82
C LEU A 484 0.80 26.09 7.28
N VAL A 485 1.34 24.88 7.22
CA VAL A 485 0.69 23.64 7.72
C VAL A 485 1.59 22.99 8.76
N SER A 486 0.99 22.43 9.81
CA SER A 486 1.69 21.71 10.87
C SER A 486 0.91 20.48 11.31
N VAL A 487 1.61 19.43 11.69
CA VAL A 487 1.06 18.15 12.15
C VAL A 487 1.78 17.73 13.43
N CYS A 488 1.05 17.40 14.48
CA CYS A 488 1.63 16.80 15.70
C CYS A 488 1.44 15.29 15.76
N SER A 489 2.24 14.61 16.59
CA SER A 489 2.25 13.15 16.75
C SER A 489 0.92 12.56 17.27
N GLU A 490 0.05 13.40 17.82
CA GLU A 490 -1.19 12.96 18.46
C GLU A 490 -2.32 12.87 17.44
N TYR A 491 -2.66 11.65 17.02
CA TYR A 491 -3.69 11.35 16.00
C TYR A 491 -3.49 12.07 14.66
N ASN A 492 -2.27 12.48 14.33
CA ASN A 492 -1.93 13.38 13.23
C ASN A 492 -2.86 14.61 13.21
N HIS A 493 -2.96 15.33 14.33
CA HIS A 493 -3.71 16.59 14.39
C HIS A 493 -3.00 17.65 13.55
N VAL A 494 -3.66 18.04 12.46
CA VAL A 494 -3.25 19.09 11.52
C VAL A 494 -3.83 20.42 11.95
N ARG A 495 -3.01 21.47 11.88
CA ARG A 495 -3.42 22.88 11.91
C ARG A 495 -2.82 23.63 10.73
N SER A 496 -3.60 24.52 10.13
CA SER A 496 -3.19 25.36 9.01
C SER A 496 -3.44 26.85 9.29
N TRP A 497 -2.66 27.72 8.66
CA TRP A 497 -2.87 29.17 8.65
C TRP A 497 -2.66 29.68 7.22
N ARG A 498 -3.55 30.54 6.71
CA ARG A 498 -3.21 31.38 5.57
C ARG A 498 -2.02 32.27 5.91
N VAL A 499 -1.09 32.33 4.98
CA VAL A 499 0.11 33.15 5.01
C VAL A 499 -0.02 34.22 3.94
N THR A 500 0.38 35.47 4.23
CA THR A 500 0.38 36.54 3.23
C THR A 500 1.74 37.23 3.13
N ARG A 501 2.14 37.49 1.88
CA ARG A 501 3.43 38.08 1.53
C ARG A 501 3.24 39.44 0.86
N PHE A 502 3.78 40.51 1.45
CA PHE A 502 3.78 41.85 0.87
C PHE A 502 5.10 42.10 0.17
N ARG A 503 5.06 42.48 -1.11
CA ARG A 503 6.26 42.62 -1.96
C ARG A 503 7.15 41.35 -1.99
N GLY A 504 6.53 40.18 -1.77
CA GLY A 504 7.20 38.87 -1.66
C GLY A 504 7.52 38.41 -0.23
N MET A 505 7.43 39.28 0.77
CA MET A 505 7.94 39.04 2.13
C MET A 505 6.80 38.70 3.08
N LEU A 506 6.95 37.69 3.94
CA LEU A 506 6.05 37.42 5.07
C LEU A 506 5.76 38.72 5.85
N SER A 507 4.52 39.21 5.78
CA SER A 507 4.19 40.60 6.17
C SER A 507 2.98 40.74 7.09
N THR A 508 2.15 39.71 7.21
CA THR A 508 1.23 39.61 8.34
C THR A 508 1.84 38.63 9.34
N GLN A 509 1.74 38.93 10.64
CA GLN A 509 1.66 37.85 11.63
C GLN A 509 0.33 37.13 11.36
N PRO A 510 0.33 35.83 10.99
CA PRO A 510 -0.92 35.09 10.90
C PRO A 510 -1.57 35.08 12.29
N GLY A 511 -2.90 35.18 12.34
CA GLY A 511 -3.62 35.15 13.60
C GLY A 511 -3.26 33.90 14.41
N SER A 512 -3.21 34.02 15.75
CA SER A 512 -2.89 32.88 16.63
C SER A 512 -3.88 31.71 16.45
N THR A 513 -5.11 32.01 16.02
CA THR A 513 -6.12 31.06 15.56
C THR A 513 -5.77 30.48 14.18
N PRO A 514 -5.67 29.15 14.01
CA PRO A 514 -5.56 28.54 12.69
C PRO A 514 -6.85 28.70 11.87
N GLU A 515 -6.70 28.63 10.55
CA GLU A 515 -7.80 28.62 9.58
C GLU A 515 -8.55 27.28 9.60
N ALA A 516 -7.85 26.16 9.78
CA ALA A 516 -8.45 24.85 9.99
C ALA A 516 -7.70 24.02 11.04
N SER A 517 -8.45 23.08 11.63
CA SER A 517 -7.99 22.16 12.68
C SER A 517 -8.69 20.82 12.52
N PHE A 518 -7.98 19.78 12.06
CA PHE A 518 -8.55 18.47 11.73
C PHE A 518 -7.56 17.34 11.96
N LYS A 519 -8.03 16.09 12.08
CA LYS A 519 -7.16 14.91 12.27
C LYS A 519 -7.05 14.08 10.99
N ILE A 520 -5.87 13.51 10.74
CA ILE A 520 -5.58 12.51 9.69
C ILE A 520 -5.36 11.15 10.37
N VAL A 521 -6.45 10.59 10.90
CA VAL A 521 -6.41 9.36 11.70
C VAL A 521 -6.10 8.14 10.83
N ALA A 522 -5.10 7.37 11.25
CA ALA A 522 -4.77 6.04 10.77
C ALA A 522 -4.52 5.13 11.99
N LEU A 523 -5.02 3.89 11.97
CA LEU A 523 -4.85 2.94 13.08
C LEU A 523 -3.43 2.36 13.14
N GLU A 524 -2.72 2.30 12.00
CA GLU A 524 -1.33 1.83 11.90
C GLU A 524 -0.35 2.65 12.77
N THR A 525 -0.68 3.91 13.12
CA THR A 525 0.24 4.82 13.82
C THR A 525 0.23 4.68 15.36
N ILE A 526 -0.49 3.70 15.91
CA ILE A 526 -0.75 3.59 17.35
C ILE A 526 0.32 2.73 18.09
N GLU A 527 1.05 1.85 17.39
CA GLU A 527 2.20 1.12 17.98
C GLU A 527 3.56 1.69 17.54
N PRO A 528 4.28 2.41 18.42
CA PRO A 528 5.61 2.95 18.11
C PRO A 528 6.76 1.93 18.31
N SER A 529 6.46 0.65 18.53
CA SER A 529 7.40 -0.33 19.11
C SER A 529 7.47 -1.71 18.46
N THR A 530 6.62 -2.03 17.48
CA THR A 530 6.70 -3.29 16.73
C THR A 530 7.76 -3.22 15.62
N CYS A 531 8.46 -4.32 15.38
CA CYS A 531 9.57 -4.38 14.42
C CYS A 531 9.09 -4.37 12.97
N VAL A 532 9.95 -3.88 12.05
CA VAL A 532 9.64 -3.48 10.66
C VAL A 532 8.86 -2.16 10.60
N ASN A 533 9.61 -1.05 10.52
CA ASN A 533 9.05 0.31 10.43
C ASN A 533 8.42 0.58 9.06
N TYR A 534 7.12 0.27 8.90
CA TYR A 534 6.35 0.58 7.69
C TYR A 534 6.08 2.08 7.47
N GLY A 535 6.48 2.98 8.38
CA GLY A 535 6.21 4.42 8.30
C GLY A 535 6.77 5.13 7.04
N ALA A 536 7.71 4.51 6.31
CA ALA A 536 8.19 5.01 5.02
C ALA A 536 7.21 4.77 3.85
N ALA A 537 6.26 3.85 4.01
CA ALA A 537 5.29 3.42 2.99
C ALA A 537 3.96 4.21 3.05
N VAL A 538 3.67 4.80 4.21
CA VAL A 538 2.36 5.34 4.61
C VAL A 538 2.50 6.74 5.27
N ASP A 539 3.46 7.55 4.80
CA ASP A 539 3.50 8.98 5.15
C ASP A 539 2.19 9.63 4.67
N CYS A 540 1.37 10.15 5.59
CA CYS A 540 0.06 10.69 5.24
C CYS A 540 0.12 12.03 4.49
N GLY A 541 1.29 12.65 4.33
CA GLY A 541 1.46 13.97 3.71
C GLY A 541 1.77 15.08 4.74
N PRO A 542 1.67 16.37 4.36
CA PRO A 542 1.20 16.85 3.07
C PRO A 542 2.13 16.46 1.91
N PHE A 543 1.55 16.42 0.71
CA PHE A 543 2.20 16.14 -0.57
C PHE A 543 1.86 17.22 -1.60
N GLY A 544 2.77 17.49 -2.54
CA GLY A 544 2.63 18.51 -3.58
C GLY A 544 3.62 19.66 -3.39
N GLU A 545 3.93 20.36 -4.48
CA GLU A 545 4.89 21.48 -4.49
C GLU A 545 4.44 22.64 -3.60
N GLN A 546 5.39 23.48 -3.15
CA GLN A 546 5.14 24.53 -2.16
C GLN A 546 4.31 25.72 -2.71
N ASP A 547 4.34 25.96 -4.02
CA ASP A 547 3.57 27.03 -4.68
C ASP A 547 2.09 26.61 -4.96
N ASP A 548 1.80 25.33 -4.79
CA ASP A 548 0.59 24.64 -5.25
C ASP A 548 -0.33 24.21 -4.10
N GLU A 549 -1.50 23.65 -4.41
CA GLU A 549 -2.34 23.02 -3.39
C GLU A 549 -1.76 21.68 -2.94
N GLN A 550 -1.47 21.58 -1.64
CA GLN A 550 -0.97 20.35 -1.04
C GLN A 550 -2.09 19.46 -0.49
N VAL A 551 -1.85 18.15 -0.47
CA VAL A 551 -2.85 17.14 -0.09
C VAL A 551 -2.34 16.18 0.98
N PHE A 552 -3.21 15.75 1.88
CA PHE A 552 -3.02 14.57 2.71
C PHE A 552 -3.67 13.34 2.06
N VAL A 553 -3.07 12.17 2.26
CA VAL A 553 -3.63 10.86 1.91
C VAL A 553 -3.86 10.09 3.21
N GLN A 554 -5.13 9.80 3.50
CA GLN A 554 -5.55 9.15 4.73
C GLN A 554 -5.98 7.69 4.44
N LYS A 555 -5.17 6.74 4.92
CA LYS A 555 -5.53 5.32 5.05
C LYS A 555 -5.94 5.06 6.50
N VAL A 556 -7.20 4.69 6.73
CA VAL A 556 -7.75 4.59 8.10
C VAL A 556 -7.38 3.26 8.77
N VAL A 557 -7.54 2.16 8.04
CA VAL A 557 -7.44 0.77 8.54
C VAL A 557 -6.31 0.04 7.80
N PRO A 558 -5.51 -0.84 8.45
CA PRO A 558 -4.32 -1.43 7.82
C PRO A 558 -4.59 -2.29 6.59
N ASP A 559 -5.69 -3.05 6.59
CA ASP A 559 -6.03 -3.96 5.48
C ASP A 559 -6.96 -3.34 4.42
N SER A 560 -7.25 -2.04 4.54
CA SER A 560 -8.14 -1.28 3.66
C SER A 560 -7.72 -1.31 2.18
N ASP A 561 -8.69 -1.53 1.30
CA ASP A 561 -8.61 -1.31 -0.15
C ASP A 561 -8.89 0.16 -0.56
N GLN A 562 -9.29 0.99 0.42
CA GLN A 562 -9.75 2.36 0.26
C GLN A 562 -8.86 3.38 0.98
N ILE A 563 -8.62 4.53 0.34
CA ILE A 563 -7.93 5.70 0.90
C ILE A 563 -8.69 7.00 0.57
N PHE A 564 -8.55 8.02 1.44
CA PHE A 564 -9.21 9.33 1.28
C PHE A 564 -8.16 10.41 1.02
N VAL A 565 -8.35 11.21 -0.03
CA VAL A 565 -7.45 12.34 -0.36
C VAL A 565 -8.09 13.63 0.10
N ARG A 566 -7.35 14.47 0.83
CA ARG A 566 -7.87 15.63 1.55
C ARG A 566 -6.98 16.86 1.37
N LEU A 567 -7.56 18.06 1.25
CA LEU A 567 -6.78 19.31 1.14
C LEU A 567 -5.99 19.58 2.42
N ALA A 568 -4.71 19.96 2.31
CA ALA A 568 -3.89 20.33 3.46
C ALA A 568 -4.26 21.69 4.07
N SER A 569 -4.82 22.59 3.26
CA SER A 569 -5.25 23.94 3.66
C SER A 569 -6.43 23.92 4.62
N ASN A 570 -7.42 23.05 4.40
CA ASN A 570 -8.70 23.08 5.14
C ASN A 570 -9.26 21.69 5.53
N GLY A 571 -8.61 20.59 5.13
CA GLY A 571 -8.99 19.24 5.50
C GLY A 571 -10.21 18.66 4.79
N LYS A 572 -10.83 19.37 3.82
CA LYS A 572 -11.96 18.88 2.99
C LYS A 572 -11.55 17.67 2.13
N ARG A 573 -12.52 16.84 1.73
CA ARG A 573 -12.29 15.68 0.85
C ARG A 573 -12.17 16.14 -0.60
N ILE A 574 -11.07 15.77 -1.24
CA ILE A 574 -10.87 15.92 -2.69
C ILE A 574 -11.54 14.74 -3.39
N CYS A 575 -11.13 13.52 -3.05
CA CYS A 575 -11.72 12.29 -3.58
C CYS A 575 -11.58 11.11 -2.61
N VAL A 576 -12.40 10.09 -2.82
CA VAL A 576 -12.14 8.71 -2.38
C VAL A 576 -11.40 7.97 -3.49
N ILE A 577 -10.45 7.11 -3.14
CA ILE A 577 -9.84 6.13 -4.06
C ILE A 577 -10.10 4.74 -3.50
N LYS A 578 -10.56 3.80 -4.34
CA LYS A 578 -10.78 2.39 -3.97
C LYS A 578 -10.13 1.45 -4.98
N SER A 579 -9.43 0.44 -4.48
CA SER A 579 -8.74 -0.57 -5.30
C SER A 579 -9.70 -1.31 -6.23
N ILE A 580 -9.37 -1.37 -7.53
CA ILE A 580 -10.25 -1.90 -8.58
C ILE A 580 -10.44 -3.42 -8.50
N ASP A 581 -9.46 -4.14 -7.96
CA ASP A 581 -9.50 -5.58 -7.72
C ASP A 581 -9.80 -5.94 -6.24
N GLY A 582 -10.14 -4.94 -5.42
CA GLY A 582 -10.37 -5.10 -3.97
C GLY A 582 -9.11 -5.43 -3.16
N SER A 583 -7.91 -5.30 -3.74
CA SER A 583 -6.66 -5.58 -3.01
C SER A 583 -6.26 -4.43 -2.08
N THR A 584 -5.91 -4.76 -0.84
CA THR A 584 -5.40 -3.85 0.20
C THR A 584 -4.30 -2.92 -0.33
N VAL A 585 -4.42 -1.62 -0.05
CA VAL A 585 -3.40 -0.61 -0.34
C VAL A 585 -2.28 -0.70 0.70
N THR A 586 -1.08 -1.08 0.27
CA THR A 586 0.07 -1.34 1.16
C THR A 586 1.15 -0.26 1.10
N ALA A 587 1.15 0.57 0.05
CA ALA A 587 1.95 1.78 -0.04
C ALA A 587 1.24 2.80 -0.94
N PHE A 588 1.55 4.09 -0.81
CA PHE A 588 1.12 5.09 -1.79
C PHE A 588 2.15 6.22 -1.96
N TYR A 589 2.12 6.86 -3.11
CA TYR A 589 2.97 8.01 -3.41
C TYR A 589 2.26 9.00 -4.33
N VAL A 590 2.20 10.26 -3.92
CA VAL A 590 1.71 11.36 -4.77
C VAL A 590 2.91 11.91 -5.53
N HIS A 591 2.77 12.08 -6.85
CA HIS A 591 3.85 12.54 -7.72
C HIS A 591 3.37 13.52 -8.77
N GLU A 592 4.20 14.49 -9.12
CA GLU A 592 3.94 15.39 -10.24
C GLU A 592 4.77 15.00 -11.46
N CYS A 593 4.09 14.54 -12.51
CA CYS A 593 4.71 14.38 -13.82
C CYS A 593 4.75 15.75 -14.52
N GLU A 594 5.95 16.30 -14.72
CA GLU A 594 6.21 17.28 -15.78
C GLU A 594 5.54 16.77 -17.08
N GLY A 595 4.72 17.62 -17.71
CA GLY A 595 3.95 17.23 -18.89
C GLY A 595 4.83 16.95 -20.11
N SER A 596 4.23 16.42 -21.19
CA SER A 596 4.94 16.26 -22.47
C SER A 596 5.51 17.62 -22.90
N SER A 597 6.75 17.63 -23.41
CA SER A 597 7.52 18.84 -23.77
C SER A 597 6.91 19.70 -24.91
N ARG A 598 5.70 19.35 -25.35
CA ARG A 598 4.83 20.19 -26.18
C ARG A 598 4.44 21.45 -25.40
N MET A 599 4.74 22.59 -26.00
CA MET A 599 4.46 23.93 -25.47
C MET A 599 3.03 24.03 -24.92
N GLY A 600 2.88 24.40 -23.65
CA GLY A 600 1.59 24.66 -23.00
C GLY A 600 0.89 23.45 -22.37
N SER A 601 1.50 22.25 -22.31
CA SER A 601 0.93 21.19 -21.48
C SER A 601 1.07 21.50 -19.99
N ARG A 602 -0.02 21.38 -19.21
CA ARG A 602 0.04 21.46 -17.74
C ARG A 602 0.70 20.20 -17.19
N PRO A 603 1.49 20.28 -16.10
CA PRO A 603 1.92 19.09 -15.38
C PRO A 603 0.70 18.32 -14.85
N ARG A 604 0.82 17.00 -14.73
CA ARG A 604 -0.23 16.13 -14.17
C ARG A 604 0.24 15.52 -12.86
N ARG A 605 -0.56 15.71 -11.82
CA ARG A 605 -0.35 15.08 -10.52
C ARG A 605 -1.07 13.75 -10.49
N PHE A 606 -0.32 12.70 -10.19
CA PHE A 606 -0.81 11.33 -10.04
C PHE A 606 -0.72 10.89 -8.58
N ILE A 607 -1.62 10.00 -8.18
CA ILE A 607 -1.42 9.13 -7.03
C ILE A 607 -1.11 7.73 -7.57
N PHE A 608 -0.05 7.13 -7.06
CA PHE A 608 0.27 5.73 -7.26
C PHE A 608 -0.08 4.98 -5.97
N THR A 609 -0.88 3.93 -6.07
CA THR A 609 -1.17 3.00 -4.97
C THR A 609 -0.50 1.66 -5.25
N GLY A 610 0.29 1.15 -4.31
CA GLY A 610 0.89 -0.17 -4.34
C GLY A 610 0.10 -1.13 -3.48
N HIS A 611 -0.09 -2.36 -3.93
CA HIS A 611 -1.06 -3.28 -3.35
C HIS A 611 -0.46 -4.57 -2.78
N SER A 612 -1.23 -5.25 -1.94
CA SER A 612 -0.87 -6.52 -1.29
C SER A 612 -0.62 -7.67 -2.27
N ASN A 613 -1.11 -7.57 -3.51
CA ASN A 613 -0.92 -8.55 -4.57
C ASN A 613 0.28 -8.24 -5.49
N GLY A 614 0.97 -7.13 -5.27
CA GLY A 614 2.10 -6.67 -6.09
C GLY A 614 1.73 -5.80 -7.29
N SER A 615 0.45 -5.48 -7.48
CA SER A 615 0.04 -4.51 -8.50
C SER A 615 0.31 -3.07 -8.05
N ILE A 616 0.40 -2.17 -9.03
CA ILE A 616 0.46 -0.73 -8.82
C ILE A 616 -0.69 -0.10 -9.61
N GLN A 617 -1.62 0.59 -8.97
CA GLN A 617 -2.73 1.29 -9.62
C GLN A 617 -2.45 2.80 -9.66
N MET A 618 -2.94 3.48 -10.69
CA MET A 618 -2.61 4.87 -11.01
C MET A 618 -3.85 5.75 -11.16
N TRP A 619 -3.81 6.94 -10.58
CA TRP A 619 -4.99 7.80 -10.39
C TRP A 619 -4.67 9.26 -10.74
N ASP A 620 -5.50 9.88 -11.57
CA ASP A 620 -5.31 11.28 -12.00
C ASP A 620 -5.87 12.25 -10.96
N LEU A 621 -4.98 12.79 -10.11
CA LEU A 621 -5.34 13.71 -9.03
C LEU A 621 -5.62 15.13 -9.56
N THR A 622 -4.98 15.55 -10.65
CA THR A 622 -5.26 16.85 -11.29
C THR A 622 -6.75 17.00 -11.61
N THR A 623 -7.37 16.00 -12.23
CA THR A 623 -8.80 16.05 -12.56
C THR A 623 -9.68 16.09 -11.30
N ALA A 624 -9.31 15.35 -10.24
CA ALA A 624 -10.04 15.35 -8.98
C ALA A 624 -9.90 16.67 -8.19
N LEU A 625 -8.76 17.38 -8.33
CA LEU A 625 -8.55 18.73 -7.81
C LEU A 625 -9.39 19.75 -8.59
N GLU A 626 -9.36 19.74 -9.92
CA GLU A 626 -10.18 20.63 -10.76
C GLU A 626 -11.69 20.48 -10.43
N LEU A 627 -12.20 19.26 -10.32
CA LEU A 627 -13.59 18.97 -9.89
C LEU A 627 -13.91 19.40 -8.44
N CYS A 628 -12.91 19.64 -7.59
CA CYS A 628 -13.13 20.11 -6.22
C CYS A 628 -13.44 21.62 -6.16
N TYR A 629 -12.97 22.41 -7.15
CA TYR A 629 -13.22 23.85 -7.24
C TYR A 629 -14.67 24.17 -7.62
N ASP A 630 -15.28 23.36 -8.50
CA ASP A 630 -16.67 23.54 -8.96
C ASP A 630 -17.74 23.22 -7.88
N GLY A 631 -17.31 22.82 -6.67
CA GLY A 631 -18.08 23.06 -5.44
C GLY A 631 -19.12 22.03 -5.04
N ALA A 632 -18.74 20.74 -4.94
CA ALA A 632 -19.70 19.65 -4.66
C ALA A 632 -19.27 18.57 -3.62
N ARG A 633 -18.40 18.86 -2.64
CA ARG A 633 -17.91 17.85 -1.67
C ARG A 633 -17.96 18.31 -0.20
N SER A 634 -18.28 17.38 0.70
CA SER A 634 -18.70 17.62 2.10
C SER A 634 -17.59 17.31 3.13
N ASN A 635 -17.96 16.87 4.35
CA ASN A 635 -17.04 16.68 5.48
C ASN A 635 -15.85 15.79 5.12
N GLY A 636 -14.64 16.25 5.48
CA GLY A 636 -13.45 15.84 4.73
C GLY A 636 -12.84 14.48 5.07
N GLY A 637 -12.89 14.07 6.33
CA GLY A 637 -12.49 12.71 6.74
C GLY A 637 -13.54 11.67 6.35
N PRO A 638 -13.33 10.37 6.65
CA PRO A 638 -14.41 9.38 6.59
C PRO A 638 -15.62 9.85 7.42
N SER A 639 -16.83 9.60 6.93
CA SER A 639 -18.06 9.78 7.69
C SER A 639 -18.11 8.76 8.84
N THR A 640 -19.00 8.97 9.81
CA THR A 640 -19.20 8.00 10.90
C THR A 640 -19.64 6.63 10.36
N GLU A 641 -20.44 6.61 9.29
CA GLU A 641 -20.89 5.38 8.62
C GLU A 641 -19.75 4.69 7.87
N GLU A 642 -18.94 5.43 7.09
CA GLU A 642 -17.76 4.90 6.41
C GLU A 642 -16.75 4.34 7.43
N LEU A 643 -16.50 5.06 8.51
CA LEU A 643 -15.59 4.64 9.57
C LEU A 643 -16.06 3.35 10.24
N LEU A 644 -17.35 3.25 10.58
CA LEU A 644 -17.92 2.02 11.15
C LEU A 644 -17.80 0.83 10.18
N LEU A 645 -18.11 1.03 8.90
CA LEU A 645 -17.98 -0.03 7.88
C LEU A 645 -16.53 -0.49 7.68
N MET A 646 -15.55 0.42 7.76
CA MET A 646 -14.13 0.06 7.71
C MET A 646 -13.65 -0.65 8.99
N LEU A 647 -14.26 -0.35 10.14
CA LEU A 647 -13.98 -1.00 11.42
C LEU A 647 -14.62 -2.39 11.51
N ASP A 648 -15.86 -2.56 11.04
CA ASP A 648 -16.57 -3.86 10.99
C ASP A 648 -15.91 -4.86 10.02
N GLN A 649 -15.18 -4.35 9.01
CA GLN A 649 -14.36 -5.17 8.09
C GLN A 649 -12.97 -5.52 8.67
N CYS A 650 -12.62 -4.99 9.84
CA CYS A 650 -11.35 -5.23 10.50
C CYS A 650 -11.56 -6.17 11.71
N ASP A 651 -10.76 -7.23 11.83
CA ASP A 651 -10.75 -8.09 13.02
C ASP A 651 -10.09 -7.38 14.23
N ILE A 652 -10.77 -6.38 14.80
CA ILE A 652 -10.36 -5.62 15.99
C ILE A 652 -10.15 -6.54 17.22
N SER A 653 -10.75 -7.74 17.17
CA SER A 653 -10.54 -8.87 18.09
C SER A 653 -9.10 -9.38 18.13
N ASN A 654 -8.23 -9.04 17.17
CA ASN A 654 -6.78 -9.31 17.23
C ASN A 654 -5.99 -8.28 18.05
N SER A 655 -6.64 -7.38 18.78
CA SER A 655 -5.97 -6.55 19.79
C SER A 655 -5.36 -7.44 20.89
N LEU A 656 -4.02 -7.40 21.01
CA LEU A 656 -3.22 -8.30 21.87
C LEU A 656 -3.42 -8.12 23.39
N ASN A 657 -4.40 -7.31 23.80
CA ASN A 657 -4.80 -7.10 25.20
C ASN A 657 -5.53 -8.34 25.75
N SER A 658 -4.75 -9.37 26.05
CA SER A 658 -5.19 -10.58 26.72
C SER A 658 -5.75 -10.25 28.11
N THR A 659 -7.07 -10.12 28.23
CA THR A 659 -7.74 -10.21 29.54
C THR A 659 -7.39 -11.56 30.18
N PRO A 660 -6.98 -11.62 31.46
CA PRO A 660 -6.43 -12.83 32.06
C PRO A 660 -7.51 -13.89 32.38
N CYS A 661 -7.96 -14.59 31.35
CA CYS A 661 -8.87 -15.73 31.49
C CYS A 661 -8.11 -16.96 32.00
N MET A 662 -8.27 -17.25 33.30
CA MET A 662 -7.64 -18.40 33.97
C MET A 662 -8.23 -19.74 33.51
N SER A 663 -7.75 -20.29 32.39
CA SER A 663 -7.99 -21.68 31.97
C SER A 663 -6.93 -22.17 30.97
N PRO A 664 -6.30 -23.34 31.18
CA PRO A 664 -5.27 -23.85 30.27
C PRO A 664 -5.89 -24.54 29.05
N CYS A 665 -5.84 -23.89 27.89
CA CYS A 665 -6.10 -24.51 26.59
C CYS A 665 -4.82 -24.50 25.72
N PRO A 666 -4.51 -25.58 24.98
CA PRO A 666 -3.29 -25.65 24.19
C PRO A 666 -3.36 -24.76 22.94
N TYR A 667 -2.26 -24.07 22.63
CA TYR A 667 -2.15 -23.10 21.54
C TYR A 667 -2.54 -23.67 20.17
N GLY A 668 -3.72 -23.27 19.68
CA GLY A 668 -4.11 -23.43 18.28
C GLY A 668 -3.53 -22.32 17.41
N ALA A 669 -2.30 -22.50 16.89
CA ALA A 669 -1.70 -21.54 15.98
C ALA A 669 -2.58 -21.33 14.72
N ALA A 670 -2.84 -20.07 14.37
CA ALA A 670 -3.74 -19.71 13.28
C ALA A 670 -3.37 -20.40 11.95
N ALA A 671 -4.38 -20.88 11.23
CA ALA A 671 -4.20 -21.64 10.00
C ALA A 671 -3.82 -20.74 8.82
N LEU A 672 -2.54 -20.34 8.75
CA LEU A 672 -1.93 -19.72 7.58
C LEU A 672 -2.16 -20.59 6.33
N ARG A 673 -3.17 -20.23 5.53
CA ARG A 673 -3.31 -20.71 4.15
C ARG A 673 -2.11 -20.21 3.36
N LEU A 674 -1.42 -21.09 2.64
CA LEU A 674 -0.47 -20.65 1.62
C LEU A 674 -1.23 -19.79 0.59
N LYS A 675 -0.80 -18.54 0.42
CA LYS A 675 -1.26 -17.69 -0.68
C LYS A 675 -0.76 -18.25 -2.02
N SER A 676 -1.46 -17.93 -3.10
CA SER A 676 -1.06 -18.29 -4.47
C SER A 676 0.32 -17.76 -4.86
N SER A 677 0.74 -16.60 -4.33
CA SER A 677 2.10 -16.06 -4.46
C SER A 677 3.17 -17.01 -3.92
N ASN A 678 2.96 -17.55 -2.72
CA ASN A 678 3.90 -18.49 -2.09
C ASN A 678 3.99 -19.82 -2.87
N VAL A 679 2.86 -20.30 -3.41
CA VAL A 679 2.83 -21.50 -4.28
C VAL A 679 3.54 -21.23 -5.61
N ALA A 680 3.38 -20.05 -6.20
CA ALA A 680 4.08 -19.66 -7.42
C ALA A 680 5.61 -19.57 -7.20
N PHE A 681 6.06 -19.00 -6.08
CA PHE A 681 7.47 -18.95 -5.70
C PHE A 681 8.08 -20.36 -5.52
N LEU A 682 7.40 -21.23 -4.77
CA LEU A 682 7.84 -22.63 -4.57
C LEU A 682 7.91 -23.40 -5.91
N ASN A 683 6.93 -23.21 -6.80
CA ASN A 683 6.95 -23.83 -8.13
C ASN A 683 8.10 -23.29 -9.00
N GLN A 684 8.40 -21.99 -8.95
CA GLN A 684 9.56 -21.40 -9.66
C GLN A 684 10.89 -21.95 -9.15
N GLN A 685 11.04 -22.15 -7.84
CA GLN A 685 12.24 -22.73 -7.24
C GLN A 685 12.42 -24.20 -7.66
N LEU A 686 11.36 -25.01 -7.63
CA LEU A 686 11.36 -26.39 -8.12
C LEU A 686 11.68 -26.50 -9.62
N HIS A 687 11.27 -25.53 -10.44
CA HIS A 687 11.66 -25.48 -11.86
C HIS A 687 13.16 -25.16 -12.02
N ALA A 688 13.67 -24.16 -11.30
CA ALA A 688 15.07 -23.75 -11.39
C ALA A 688 16.07 -24.84 -10.95
N ASP A 689 15.69 -25.68 -9.97
CA ASP A 689 16.55 -26.79 -9.53
C ASP A 689 16.45 -28.02 -10.46
N ASN A 690 15.29 -28.27 -11.09
CA ASN A 690 15.19 -29.27 -12.16
C ASN A 690 16.02 -28.89 -13.40
N GLU A 691 16.00 -27.61 -13.82
CA GLU A 691 16.82 -27.14 -14.94
C GLU A 691 18.33 -27.29 -14.67
N LYS A 692 18.77 -27.12 -13.41
CA LYS A 692 20.17 -27.41 -13.02
C LYS A 692 20.49 -28.90 -13.15
N ALA A 693 19.62 -29.78 -12.64
CA ALA A 693 19.83 -31.23 -12.71
C ALA A 693 19.98 -31.72 -14.17
N THR A 694 19.15 -31.21 -15.08
CA THR A 694 19.24 -31.54 -16.52
C THR A 694 20.46 -30.95 -17.24
N ASN A 695 21.09 -29.90 -16.69
CA ASN A 695 22.30 -29.28 -17.23
C ASN A 695 23.60 -29.78 -16.54
N SER A 696 23.49 -30.74 -15.62
CA SER A 696 24.63 -31.36 -14.92
C SER A 696 24.63 -32.89 -15.03
N SER A 697 23.97 -33.43 -16.05
CA SER A 697 23.89 -34.86 -16.39
C SER A 697 24.58 -35.15 -17.72
#